data_AF-A0A9N8J5E0-F1
#
_entry.id   AF-A0A9N8J5E0-F1
#
_cell.length_a   1.000
_cell.length_b   1.000
_cell.length_c   1.000
_cell.angle_alpha   90.00
_cell.angle_beta   90.00
_cell.angle_gamma   90.00
#
_symmetry.space_group_name_H-M   'P 1'
#
loop_
_entity.id
_entity.type
_entity.pdbx_description
1 polymer ?
#
loop_
_entity_poly.entity_id
_entity_poly.type
_entity_poly.pdbx_seq_one_letter_code
_entity_poly.pdbx_strand_id
1 'polypeptide(L)'
;MSSQSHFFVESGGFTQSREQAFGPQSSTEFNLTSKFSLGSPKKAYAICKGVVLVQPQTGSPDKVNLILRPYKQPFPGLNIKYFIYRGLQRSDFFTAGENPKIISNTAQTSDFINKINIDFDDFYAGNTAIEKPLFLASYIGYDEEKPLATPLSDFFFKESKFKTIDNVLKEEDTFELPLIDSGKTLGYFSGGVNVECGIDVVLNYGDYKHNFDNGEFKFDLEYARKAFASISITEGTQYQQKLLREQSIQFIDIAAFYGLFVPQDSVDVVSAGTKTTKKGVEIFNSVINNFFTKNYWYIYIQSDRTRSYDFYGNYKIADGPENLKTGLLANSEGIVPMTAVTYGTDGWPILIDKQEQANTVTTNNLYLQFTTDNNNNTSFYGQIANVANAQKDNFINADGLRLPPDEEGNYADLTSAIQLTTPAYQGKNIASLNILLYQGKVNTYKAREILDENGDPIVINGQANFFDDVFSLLKAEPLLKLNSDNSYSRMTSEKLNLINEFYDKKQQGISIVQTLTVNDVIETGIEEPSTVARVTYLTEAGDVMNNAVSATGSTTPDTKTTASASGAVTKSKTYQLPDPYYYNLKLFTDSTQTITGLELKTLDGSTPNKIILGLTKEENDAIKALITNDIKNPRLFFIDLFEDGNELISPEDIKYQKYKVAIVAENTNGETELSEPEKTVFAYSLDRNYHFSKGYSEYVKEDLKKELMLDLDLSV
;
A
#
# COMPACT_ATOMS: atom_id res chain seq x y z
N MET A 1 -11.11 -3.45 20.19
CA MET A 1 -11.65 -2.06 20.25
C MET A 1 -12.36 -1.81 18.94
N SER A 2 -13.63 -1.38 18.93
CA SER A 2 -14.35 -1.03 17.69
C SER A 2 -13.81 0.27 17.12
N SER A 3 -13.67 0.35 15.80
CA SER A 3 -13.27 1.55 15.08
C SER A 3 -14.39 2.59 15.09
N GLN A 4 -14.02 3.87 15.05
CA GLN A 4 -14.98 4.97 15.04
C GLN A 4 -14.49 6.09 14.12
N SER A 5 -15.38 6.54 13.25
CA SER A 5 -15.16 7.66 12.33
C SER A 5 -16.27 8.71 12.48
N HIS A 6 -16.09 9.89 11.88
CA HIS A 6 -17.09 10.94 11.81
C HIS A 6 -17.53 11.17 10.36
N PHE A 7 -18.82 11.47 10.17
CA PHE A 7 -19.34 11.85 8.87
C PHE A 7 -18.85 13.25 8.47
N PHE A 8 -18.33 13.40 7.25
CA PHE A 8 -17.56 14.59 6.85
C PHE A 8 -18.40 15.87 6.67
N VAL A 9 -19.72 15.77 6.57
CA VAL A 9 -20.63 16.91 6.36
C VAL A 9 -21.81 16.81 7.32
N GLU A 10 -22.34 17.96 7.73
CA GLU A 10 -23.59 18.02 8.48
C GLU A 10 -24.71 17.26 7.75
N SER A 11 -25.35 16.33 8.45
CA SER A 11 -26.29 15.39 7.86
C SER A 11 -27.50 16.05 7.19
N GLY A 12 -28.07 15.34 6.22
CA GLY A 12 -29.20 15.76 5.39
C GLY A 12 -28.79 16.67 4.22
N GLY A 13 -29.69 16.82 3.24
CA GLY A 13 -29.66 17.95 2.29
C GLY A 13 -28.52 18.02 1.26
N PHE A 14 -27.65 17.01 1.15
CA PHE A 14 -26.80 16.85 -0.03
C PHE A 14 -27.39 15.82 -0.99
N THR A 15 -27.11 16.02 -2.27
CA THR A 15 -27.54 15.12 -3.36
C THR A 15 -26.34 14.82 -4.25
N GLN A 16 -26.36 13.65 -4.89
CA GLN A 16 -25.32 13.24 -5.83
C GLN A 16 -25.98 12.64 -7.09
N SER A 17 -25.60 13.16 -8.27
CA SER A 17 -25.96 12.58 -9.57
C SER A 17 -24.93 11.50 -10.00
N ARG A 18 -25.19 10.82 -11.13
CA ARG A 18 -24.25 9.83 -11.67
C ARG A 18 -22.92 10.46 -12.06
N GLU A 19 -22.94 11.62 -12.68
CA GLU A 19 -21.78 12.36 -13.20
C GLU A 19 -20.90 12.92 -12.06
N GLN A 20 -21.50 13.02 -10.86
CA GLN A 20 -20.85 13.43 -9.63
C GLN A 20 -20.23 12.26 -8.86
N ALA A 21 -20.61 11.03 -9.17
CA ALA A 21 -20.17 9.83 -8.47
C ALA A 21 -18.67 9.55 -8.67
N PHE A 22 -18.05 8.98 -7.64
CA PHE A 22 -16.74 8.33 -7.76
C PHE A 22 -16.81 7.15 -8.73
N GLY A 23 -15.71 6.90 -9.44
CA GLY A 23 -15.58 5.72 -10.29
C GLY A 23 -15.64 6.00 -11.80
N PRO A 24 -15.70 4.93 -12.62
CA PRO A 24 -15.73 5.03 -14.08
C PRO A 24 -16.93 5.84 -14.58
N GLN A 25 -16.67 6.85 -15.40
CA GLN A 25 -17.70 7.57 -16.17
C GLN A 25 -17.77 7.05 -17.60
N SER A 26 -16.63 6.59 -18.12
CA SER A 26 -16.47 5.94 -19.42
C SER A 26 -15.17 5.13 -19.42
N SER A 27 -14.82 4.50 -20.55
CA SER A 27 -13.54 3.80 -20.71
C SER A 27 -12.29 4.70 -20.74
N THR A 28 -12.50 6.01 -20.78
CA THR A 28 -11.46 7.04 -20.85
C THR A 28 -11.52 8.06 -19.73
N GLU A 29 -12.52 7.98 -18.84
CA GLU A 29 -12.67 8.93 -17.73
C GLU A 29 -13.08 8.22 -16.43
N PHE A 30 -12.36 8.53 -15.35
CA PHE A 30 -12.63 8.05 -13.99
C PHE A 30 -12.64 9.21 -13.02
N ASN A 31 -13.74 9.39 -12.30
CA ASN A 31 -13.84 10.39 -11.25
C ASN A 31 -13.11 9.92 -9.99
N LEU A 32 -12.12 10.69 -9.53
CA LEU A 32 -11.43 10.46 -8.25
C LEU A 32 -12.13 11.18 -7.09
N THR A 33 -12.74 12.33 -7.38
CA THR A 33 -13.56 13.05 -6.40
C THR A 33 -14.98 12.54 -6.39
N SER A 34 -15.48 12.16 -5.21
CA SER A 34 -16.92 12.01 -4.98
C SER A 34 -17.54 13.40 -4.81
N LYS A 35 -18.13 13.93 -5.88
CA LYS A 35 -18.76 15.26 -5.91
C LYS A 35 -20.17 15.18 -5.32
N PHE A 36 -20.67 16.29 -4.80
CA PHE A 36 -22.04 16.41 -4.34
C PHE A 36 -22.50 17.87 -4.38
N SER A 37 -23.82 18.07 -4.40
CA SER A 37 -24.44 19.39 -4.36
C SER A 37 -25.13 19.65 -3.04
N LEU A 38 -25.08 20.90 -2.59
CA LEU A 38 -25.70 21.39 -1.36
C LEU A 38 -26.67 22.54 -1.66
N GLY A 39 -27.91 22.45 -1.17
CA GLY A 39 -28.88 23.53 -1.32
C GLY A 39 -28.54 24.80 -0.53
N SER A 40 -27.77 24.65 0.55
CA SER A 40 -27.27 25.75 1.40
C SER A 40 -25.91 25.35 1.99
N PRO A 41 -25.07 26.31 2.43
CA PRO A 41 -23.82 25.97 3.10
C PRO A 41 -24.02 25.03 4.28
N LYS A 42 -23.09 24.08 4.47
CA LYS A 42 -23.15 23.07 5.54
C LYS A 42 -21.79 22.89 6.19
N LYS A 43 -21.79 22.62 7.50
CA LYS A 43 -20.55 22.39 8.23
C LYS A 43 -19.82 21.16 7.70
N ALA A 44 -18.51 21.32 7.49
CA ALA A 44 -17.57 20.24 7.27
C ALA A 44 -16.97 19.79 8.60
N TYR A 45 -16.78 18.48 8.78
CA TYR A 45 -16.25 17.88 9.99
C TYR A 45 -15.04 17.01 9.68
N ALA A 46 -14.06 17.02 10.57
CA ALA A 46 -12.91 16.13 10.49
C ALA A 46 -13.34 14.66 10.64
N ILE A 47 -13.16 13.86 9.59
CA ILE A 47 -13.48 12.41 9.57
C ILE A 47 -12.72 11.63 10.66
N CYS A 48 -11.48 12.02 10.91
CA CYS A 48 -10.61 11.44 11.93
C CYS A 48 -9.67 12.50 12.50
N LYS A 49 -8.90 12.14 13.53
CA LYS A 49 -7.83 12.99 14.04
C LYS A 49 -6.72 13.09 12.99
N GLY A 50 -6.27 14.29 12.66
CA GLY A 50 -5.28 14.49 11.60
C GLY A 50 -4.67 15.88 11.54
N VAL A 51 -3.60 15.99 10.76
CA VAL A 51 -2.89 17.24 10.47
C VAL A 51 -3.51 17.87 9.22
N VAL A 52 -3.73 19.18 9.26
CA VAL A 52 -4.50 19.91 8.24
C VAL A 52 -3.61 20.86 7.44
N LEU A 53 -3.76 20.82 6.12
CA LEU A 53 -3.17 21.74 5.15
C LEU A 53 -4.31 22.40 4.36
N VAL A 54 -4.29 23.73 4.21
CA VAL A 54 -5.29 24.47 3.41
C VAL A 54 -4.64 24.98 2.13
N GLN A 55 -5.29 24.76 0.99
CA GLN A 55 -4.82 25.18 -0.33
C GLN A 55 -5.91 25.97 -1.07
N PRO A 56 -5.53 26.93 -1.94
CA PRO A 56 -6.49 27.61 -2.80
C PRO A 56 -7.18 26.62 -3.75
N GLN A 57 -8.45 26.88 -4.09
CA GLN A 57 -9.13 26.11 -5.12
C GLN A 57 -9.01 26.80 -6.48
N THR A 58 -8.43 26.09 -7.44
CA THR A 58 -8.33 26.54 -8.84
C THR A 58 -9.72 26.84 -9.40
N GLY A 59 -9.85 27.98 -10.06
CA GLY A 59 -11.11 28.44 -10.67
C GLY A 59 -12.08 29.11 -9.69
N SER A 60 -11.72 29.33 -8.42
CA SER A 60 -12.59 30.04 -7.46
C SER A 60 -11.81 30.78 -6.37
N PRO A 61 -11.83 32.13 -6.32
CA PRO A 61 -11.14 32.90 -5.28
C PRO A 61 -11.81 32.82 -3.91
N ASP A 62 -13.07 32.35 -3.86
CA ASP A 62 -13.88 32.26 -2.65
C ASP A 62 -13.88 30.85 -2.02
N LYS A 63 -13.12 29.92 -2.60
CA LYS A 63 -13.06 28.53 -2.14
C LYS A 63 -11.65 28.08 -1.83
N VAL A 64 -11.56 27.20 -0.85
CA VAL A 64 -10.34 26.49 -0.50
C VAL A 64 -10.58 24.98 -0.49
N ASN A 65 -9.50 24.23 -0.71
CA ASN A 65 -9.46 22.80 -0.46
C ASN A 65 -8.69 22.56 0.83
N LEU A 66 -9.18 21.64 1.66
CA LEU A 66 -8.55 21.25 2.90
C LEU A 66 -8.08 19.81 2.79
N ILE A 67 -6.80 19.58 3.01
CA ILE A 67 -6.16 18.27 2.99
C ILE A 67 -5.91 17.85 4.44
N LEU A 68 -6.51 16.74 4.86
CA LEU A 68 -6.32 16.16 6.18
C LEU A 68 -5.50 14.87 6.05
N ARG A 69 -4.29 14.86 6.61
CA ARG A 69 -3.47 13.65 6.76
C ARG A 69 -3.81 12.99 8.11
N PRO A 70 -4.33 11.75 8.14
CA PRO A 70 -4.64 11.07 9.39
C PRO A 70 -3.42 10.97 10.30
N TYR A 71 -3.58 11.39 11.56
CA TYR A 71 -2.61 11.12 12.63
C TYR A 71 -2.92 9.76 13.29
N LYS A 72 -4.21 9.40 13.33
CA LYS A 72 -4.70 8.09 13.72
C LYS A 72 -5.55 7.52 12.58
N GLN A 73 -5.19 6.34 12.09
CA GLN A 73 -5.95 5.67 11.02
C GLN A 73 -7.38 5.37 11.49
N PRO A 74 -8.42 5.69 10.67
CA PRO A 74 -9.81 5.54 11.07
C PRO A 74 -10.33 4.10 10.99
N PHE A 75 -9.67 3.24 10.21
CA PHE A 75 -10.06 1.85 9.99
C PHE A 75 -8.82 0.94 9.95
N PRO A 76 -8.76 -0.15 10.74
CA PRO A 76 -7.67 -1.12 10.70
C PRO A 76 -7.58 -1.84 9.35
N GLY A 77 -6.36 -2.11 8.86
CA GLY A 77 -6.13 -2.85 7.61
C GLY A 77 -6.30 -2.02 6.33
N LEU A 78 -6.83 -0.80 6.42
CA LEU A 78 -6.94 0.15 5.30
C LEU A 78 -6.34 1.50 5.69
N ASN A 79 -5.09 1.73 5.28
CA ASN A 79 -4.40 2.97 5.59
C ASN A 79 -4.82 4.07 4.62
N ILE A 80 -5.24 5.21 5.18
CA ILE A 80 -5.59 6.42 4.44
C ILE A 80 -4.43 7.40 4.51
N LYS A 81 -4.01 7.88 3.34
CA LYS A 81 -2.96 8.91 3.20
C LYS A 81 -3.54 10.30 3.41
N TYR A 82 -4.63 10.62 2.70
CA TYR A 82 -5.28 11.92 2.76
C TYR A 82 -6.80 11.81 2.64
N PHE A 83 -7.51 12.66 3.38
CA PHE A 83 -8.87 13.08 3.05
C PHE A 83 -8.81 14.50 2.47
N ILE A 84 -9.36 14.73 1.28
CA ILE A 84 -9.35 16.06 0.66
C ILE A 84 -10.77 16.59 0.54
N TYR A 85 -11.08 17.63 1.31
CA TYR A 85 -12.36 18.34 1.30
C TYR A 85 -12.26 19.43 0.24
N ARG A 86 -13.09 19.36 -0.80
CA ARG A 86 -13.08 20.29 -1.92
C ARG A 86 -14.24 21.28 -1.83
N GLY A 87 -13.95 22.57 -1.97
CA GLY A 87 -14.94 23.63 -2.02
C GLY A 87 -15.45 24.17 -0.68
N LEU A 88 -14.58 24.28 0.32
CA LEU A 88 -14.88 24.99 1.57
C LEU A 88 -14.85 26.51 1.35
N GLN A 89 -15.66 27.27 2.09
CA GLN A 89 -15.71 28.73 1.96
C GLN A 89 -14.42 29.36 2.50
N ARG A 90 -13.73 30.14 1.67
CA ARG A 90 -12.49 30.82 2.06
C ARG A 90 -12.67 31.75 3.27
N SER A 91 -13.80 32.46 3.30
CA SER A 91 -14.13 33.43 4.35
C SER A 91 -14.21 32.82 5.75
N ASP A 92 -14.35 31.50 5.85
CA ASP A 92 -14.37 30.80 7.14
C ASP A 92 -12.98 30.63 7.75
N PHE A 93 -11.91 30.94 7.00
CA PHE A 93 -10.54 30.70 7.44
C PHE A 93 -9.73 31.98 7.61
N PHE A 94 -9.78 32.88 6.63
CA PHE A 94 -8.94 34.08 6.60
C PHE A 94 -9.56 35.21 5.79
N THR A 95 -9.06 36.43 6.02
CA THR A 95 -9.49 37.64 5.33
C THR A 95 -9.11 37.65 3.84
N ALA A 96 -9.77 38.51 3.06
CA ALA A 96 -9.32 38.84 1.71
C ALA A 96 -8.07 39.74 1.72
N GLY A 97 -7.41 39.89 0.56
CA GLY A 97 -6.24 40.76 0.36
C GLY A 97 -4.92 40.02 0.08
N GLU A 98 -3.85 40.78 -0.16
CA GLU A 98 -2.50 40.27 -0.51
C GLU A 98 -1.81 39.52 0.64
N ASN A 99 -2.12 39.86 1.89
CA ASN A 99 -1.61 39.19 3.09
C ASN A 99 -2.79 38.71 3.94
N PRO A 100 -3.49 37.64 3.52
CA PRO A 100 -4.68 37.17 4.21
C PRO A 100 -4.36 36.77 5.65
N LYS A 101 -5.10 37.33 6.60
CA LYS A 101 -4.95 37.05 8.04
C LYS A 101 -5.96 36.00 8.47
N ILE A 102 -5.54 35.08 9.34
CA ILE A 102 -6.47 34.15 9.98
C ILE A 102 -7.57 34.95 10.70
N ILE A 103 -8.83 34.54 10.52
CA ILE A 103 -9.94 35.22 11.21
C ILE A 103 -9.88 34.95 12.72
N SER A 104 -10.30 35.94 13.51
CA SER A 104 -10.32 35.81 14.97
C SER A 104 -11.32 34.76 15.43
N ASN A 105 -10.98 34.08 16.53
CA ASN A 105 -11.88 33.12 17.16
C ASN A 105 -13.12 33.82 17.77
N THR A 106 -14.29 33.25 17.52
CA THR A 106 -15.58 33.71 18.04
C THR A 106 -16.45 32.50 18.37
N ALA A 107 -17.61 32.72 19.00
CA ALA A 107 -18.58 31.65 19.22
C ALA A 107 -19.16 31.05 17.91
N GLN A 108 -18.95 31.70 16.75
CA GLN A 108 -19.54 31.29 15.48
C GLN A 108 -18.53 30.74 14.46
N THR A 109 -17.23 30.90 14.73
CA THR A 109 -16.17 30.32 13.91
C THR A 109 -16.03 28.82 14.17
N SER A 110 -15.42 28.11 13.22
CA SER A 110 -15.24 26.67 13.32
C SER A 110 -14.31 26.29 14.48
N ASP A 111 -14.44 25.06 14.96
CA ASP A 111 -13.56 24.48 15.98
C ASP A 111 -12.09 24.55 15.54
N PHE A 112 -11.83 24.34 14.25
CA PHE A 112 -10.50 24.47 13.67
C PHE A 112 -9.92 25.88 13.87
N ILE A 113 -10.65 26.91 13.47
CA ILE A 113 -10.21 28.31 13.66
C ILE A 113 -10.05 28.68 15.12
N ASN A 114 -10.99 28.24 15.96
CA ASN A 114 -10.90 28.48 17.39
C ASN A 114 -9.65 27.83 17.98
N LYS A 115 -9.36 26.58 17.61
CA LYS A 115 -8.18 25.85 18.07
C LYS A 115 -6.88 26.50 17.63
N ILE A 116 -6.71 26.80 16.34
CA ILE A 116 -5.43 27.33 15.85
C ILE A 116 -5.11 28.72 16.40
N ASN A 117 -6.13 29.57 16.63
CA ASN A 117 -5.92 30.86 17.30
C ASN A 117 -5.48 30.67 18.76
N ILE A 118 -6.12 29.75 19.49
CA ILE A 118 -5.73 29.42 20.87
C ILE A 118 -4.29 28.88 20.91
N ASP A 119 -3.97 27.88 20.08
CA ASP A 119 -2.64 27.27 20.03
C ASP A 119 -1.56 28.32 19.67
N PHE A 120 -1.85 29.22 18.72
CA PHE A 120 -0.94 30.29 18.32
C PHE A 120 -0.75 31.30 19.45
N ASP A 121 -1.83 31.71 20.13
CA ASP A 121 -1.77 32.63 21.27
C ASP A 121 -0.97 32.03 22.43
N ASP A 122 -1.22 30.76 22.76
CA ASP A 122 -0.57 30.02 23.84
C ASP A 122 0.93 29.84 23.58
N PHE A 123 1.34 29.60 22.33
CA PHE A 123 2.76 29.46 21.97
C PHE A 123 3.57 30.74 22.25
N TYR A 124 2.98 31.91 22.00
CA TYR A 124 3.62 33.20 22.27
C TYR A 124 3.34 33.72 23.69
N ALA A 125 2.37 33.14 24.42
CA ALA A 125 2.09 33.49 25.80
C ALA A 125 3.22 32.99 26.72
N GLY A 126 3.99 33.92 27.29
CA GLY A 126 5.04 33.63 28.25
C GLY A 126 6.47 33.64 27.69
N ASN A 127 6.65 33.78 26.38
CA ASN A 127 7.96 33.98 25.77
C ASN A 127 8.19 35.46 25.42
N THR A 128 8.70 36.24 26.38
CA THR A 128 8.99 37.67 26.16
C THR A 128 10.17 37.93 25.22
N ALA A 129 10.90 36.89 24.81
CA ALA A 129 12.05 36.99 23.92
C ALA A 129 11.66 36.97 22.43
N ILE A 130 10.40 36.63 22.09
CA ILE A 130 9.92 36.55 20.70
C ILE A 130 8.65 37.39 20.55
N GLU A 131 8.70 38.41 19.69
CA GLU A 131 7.52 39.19 19.33
C GLU A 131 6.53 38.32 18.57
N LYS A 132 5.26 38.33 19.02
CA LYS A 132 4.18 37.58 18.36
C LYS A 132 3.93 38.15 16.95
N PRO A 133 4.16 37.38 15.87
CA PRO A 133 3.91 37.85 14.52
C PRO A 133 2.42 37.91 14.21
N LEU A 134 2.08 38.56 13.09
CA LEU A 134 0.72 38.49 12.54
C LEU A 134 0.41 37.05 12.12
N PHE A 135 -0.76 36.54 12.50
CA PHE A 135 -1.18 35.20 12.14
C PHE A 135 -1.74 35.17 10.71
N LEU A 136 -0.90 34.81 9.74
CA LEU A 136 -1.23 34.82 8.32
C LEU A 136 -1.74 33.45 7.84
N ALA A 137 -2.50 33.43 6.73
CA ALA A 137 -3.00 32.18 6.13
C ALA A 137 -1.89 31.23 5.65
N SER A 138 -0.70 31.76 5.35
CA SER A 138 0.48 30.96 5.05
C SER A 138 0.87 30.02 6.20
N TYR A 139 0.48 30.32 7.45
CA TYR A 139 0.74 29.45 8.60
C TYR A 139 -0.09 28.16 8.61
N ILE A 140 -1.15 28.09 7.80
CA ILE A 140 -1.92 26.86 7.56
C ILE A 140 -1.67 26.30 6.15
N GLY A 141 -0.60 26.78 5.51
CA GLY A 141 -0.12 26.38 4.20
C GLY A 141 -0.82 27.03 3.00
N TYR A 142 -1.68 28.03 3.21
CA TYR A 142 -2.28 28.77 2.10
C TYR A 142 -1.26 29.71 1.47
N ASP A 143 -0.75 29.34 0.29
CA ASP A 143 0.21 30.12 -0.47
C ASP A 143 -0.03 29.93 -1.96
N GLU A 144 -0.59 30.93 -2.64
CA GLU A 144 -0.93 30.85 -4.06
C GLU A 144 0.31 30.76 -4.97
N GLU A 145 1.45 31.26 -4.50
CA GLU A 145 2.69 31.39 -5.30
C GLU A 145 3.53 30.10 -5.30
N LYS A 146 3.25 29.13 -4.41
CA LYS A 146 3.96 27.83 -4.41
C LYS A 146 3.80 27.12 -5.77
N PRO A 147 4.88 26.55 -6.34
CA PRO A 147 4.83 25.79 -7.58
C PRO A 147 3.82 24.63 -7.53
N LEU A 148 3.04 24.45 -8.59
CA LEU A 148 2.03 23.40 -8.66
C LEU A 148 2.61 21.98 -8.57
N ALA A 149 3.84 21.80 -9.05
CA ALA A 149 4.55 20.51 -8.99
C ALA A 149 5.06 20.15 -7.58
N THR A 150 4.89 21.02 -6.57
CA THR A 150 5.32 20.74 -5.20
C THR A 150 4.50 19.56 -4.62
N PRO A 151 5.14 18.46 -4.19
CA PRO A 151 4.46 17.34 -3.55
C PRO A 151 3.77 17.74 -2.25
N LEU A 152 2.61 17.14 -1.95
CA LEU A 152 1.94 17.31 -0.66
C LEU A 152 2.79 16.82 0.50
N SER A 153 3.62 15.80 0.30
CA SER A 153 4.55 15.30 1.30
C SER A 153 5.52 16.37 1.80
N ASP A 154 5.91 17.32 0.95
CA ASP A 154 6.87 18.36 1.30
C ASP A 154 6.29 19.34 2.33
N PHE A 155 4.96 19.37 2.50
CA PHE A 155 4.29 20.13 3.56
C PHE A 155 4.16 19.33 4.86
N PHE A 156 3.81 18.04 4.78
CA PHE A 156 3.55 17.20 5.94
C PHE A 156 4.80 16.60 6.60
N PHE A 157 5.90 16.50 5.87
CA PHE A 157 7.19 15.96 6.34
C PHE A 157 8.31 16.98 6.22
N LYS A 158 7.96 18.27 6.26
CA LYS A 158 8.95 19.33 6.09
C LYS A 158 9.99 19.31 7.20
N GLU A 159 11.20 19.68 6.83
CA GLU A 159 12.27 20.02 7.77
C GLU A 159 12.39 21.54 7.81
N SER A 160 12.50 22.12 9.01
CA SER A 160 12.79 23.55 9.17
C SER A 160 14.08 23.92 8.45
N LYS A 161 13.97 24.77 7.43
CA LYS A 161 15.11 25.34 6.70
C LYS A 161 15.25 26.80 7.06
N PHE A 162 16.48 27.24 7.27
CA PHE A 162 16.78 28.64 7.59
C PHE A 162 17.58 29.27 6.46
N LYS A 163 17.16 30.45 6.03
CA LYS A 163 17.82 31.27 5.02
C LYS A 163 18.12 32.65 5.58
N THR A 164 19.32 33.17 5.29
CA THR A 164 19.65 34.55 5.61
C THR A 164 19.04 35.48 4.56
N ILE A 165 18.10 36.33 4.98
CA ILE A 165 17.51 37.39 4.17
C ILE A 165 17.77 38.70 4.90
N ASP A 166 18.40 39.67 4.23
CA ASP A 166 18.77 40.97 4.80
C ASP A 166 19.58 40.86 6.11
N ASN A 167 20.56 39.95 6.17
CA ASN A 167 21.37 39.62 7.36
C ASN A 167 20.58 39.07 8.56
N VAL A 168 19.31 38.71 8.39
CA VAL A 168 18.50 38.04 9.42
C VAL A 168 18.28 36.59 9.00
N LEU A 169 18.59 35.66 9.90
CA LEU A 169 18.26 34.25 9.72
C LEU A 169 16.75 34.10 9.85
N LYS A 170 16.06 33.78 8.75
CA LYS A 170 14.62 33.53 8.71
C LYS A 170 14.38 32.08 8.34
N GLU A 171 13.40 31.47 8.98
CA GLU A 171 12.92 30.16 8.53
C GLU A 171 12.19 30.34 7.18
N GLU A 172 12.43 29.43 6.24
CA GLU A 172 11.89 29.48 4.88
C GLU A 172 10.38 29.20 4.86
N ASP A 173 9.90 28.34 5.74
CA ASP A 173 8.48 27.98 5.90
C ASP A 173 8.09 28.02 7.40
N THR A 174 7.80 29.21 7.92
CA THR A 174 7.66 29.57 9.36
C THR A 174 6.44 28.97 10.11
N PHE A 175 5.98 27.78 9.76
CA PHE A 175 4.72 27.23 10.28
C PHE A 175 4.83 25.78 10.74
N GLU A 176 3.96 25.36 11.63
CA GLU A 176 3.70 23.93 11.85
C GLU A 176 2.24 23.69 11.51
N LEU A 177 1.96 22.66 10.72
CA LEU A 177 0.60 22.40 10.28
C LEU A 177 -0.28 21.99 11.48
N PRO A 178 -1.48 22.58 11.62
CA PRO A 178 -2.32 22.35 12.79
C PRO A 178 -2.91 20.93 12.84
N LEU A 179 -2.97 20.38 14.05
CA LEU A 179 -3.63 19.11 14.36
C LEU A 179 -5.09 19.36 14.76
N ILE A 180 -6.02 18.56 14.25
CA ILE A 180 -7.45 18.63 14.61
C ILE A 180 -7.96 17.27 15.08
N ASP A 181 -8.84 17.26 16.08
CA ASP A 181 -9.49 16.03 16.56
C ASP A 181 -10.69 15.63 15.68
N SER A 182 -11.02 14.34 15.70
CA SER A 182 -12.17 13.79 14.99
C SER A 182 -13.49 14.46 15.40
N GLY A 183 -14.35 14.74 14.43
CA GLY A 183 -15.68 15.34 14.63
C GLY A 183 -15.69 16.83 14.97
N LYS A 184 -14.54 17.50 14.91
CA LYS A 184 -14.46 18.96 15.02
C LYS A 184 -14.82 19.62 13.68
N THR A 185 -15.49 20.76 13.77
CA THR A 185 -15.87 21.55 12.59
C THR A 185 -14.63 22.19 11.96
N LEU A 186 -14.52 22.07 10.64
CA LEU A 186 -13.40 22.61 9.86
C LEU A 186 -13.74 23.98 9.28
N GLY A 187 -14.96 24.13 8.79
CA GLY A 187 -15.52 25.30 8.11
C GLY A 187 -16.86 24.90 7.48
N TYR A 188 -17.33 25.64 6.48
CA TYR A 188 -18.52 25.30 5.72
C TYR A 188 -18.15 24.89 4.30
N PHE A 189 -18.73 23.79 3.84
CA PHE A 189 -18.86 23.55 2.40
C PHE A 189 -19.72 24.65 1.80
N SER A 190 -19.30 25.15 0.64
CA SER A 190 -20.09 26.10 -0.14
C SER A 190 -21.42 25.45 -0.55
N GLY A 191 -22.50 26.21 -0.54
CA GLY A 191 -23.81 25.73 -1.01
C GLY A 191 -24.53 26.79 -1.84
N GLY A 192 -25.56 26.36 -2.55
CA GLY A 192 -26.34 27.18 -3.46
C GLY A 192 -26.70 26.43 -4.74
N VAL A 193 -27.48 27.09 -5.60
CA VAL A 193 -27.90 26.52 -6.89
C VAL A 193 -26.65 26.28 -7.76
N ASN A 194 -26.48 25.06 -8.26
CA ASN A 194 -25.34 24.62 -9.08
C ASN A 194 -23.96 24.75 -8.40
N VAL A 195 -23.92 24.77 -7.06
CA VAL A 195 -22.66 24.74 -6.31
C VAL A 195 -22.32 23.29 -5.97
N GLU A 196 -21.21 22.82 -6.54
CA GLU A 196 -20.63 21.52 -6.24
C GLU A 196 -19.48 21.64 -5.23
N CYS A 197 -19.39 20.62 -4.38
CA CYS A 197 -18.32 20.34 -3.44
C CYS A 197 -17.88 18.88 -3.64
N GLY A 198 -16.80 18.47 -2.97
CA GLY A 198 -16.30 17.10 -3.14
C GLY A 198 -15.48 16.60 -1.98
N ILE A 199 -15.29 15.29 -1.96
CA ILE A 199 -14.40 14.60 -1.03
C ILE A 199 -13.60 13.55 -1.79
N ASP A 200 -12.30 13.51 -1.53
CA ASP A 200 -11.41 12.46 -2.02
C ASP A 200 -10.90 11.66 -0.83
N VAL A 201 -10.79 10.34 -1.00
CA VAL A 201 -10.18 9.44 -0.03
C VAL A 201 -9.01 8.74 -0.70
N VAL A 202 -7.79 9.09 -0.27
CA VAL A 202 -6.53 8.61 -0.87
C VAL A 202 -5.94 7.52 0.00
N LEU A 203 -5.61 6.37 -0.56
CA LEU A 203 -4.97 5.26 0.15
C LEU A 203 -3.48 5.51 0.39
N ASN A 204 -2.98 4.99 1.51
CA ASN A 204 -1.56 5.01 1.83
C ASN A 204 -0.91 3.67 1.46
N TYR A 205 0.17 3.75 0.70
CA TYR A 205 1.02 2.61 0.36
C TYR A 205 2.45 2.77 0.91
N GLY A 206 2.66 3.78 1.76
CA GLY A 206 3.90 4.06 2.46
C GLY A 206 4.30 5.54 2.45
N ASP A 207 5.11 5.91 3.43
CA ASP A 207 5.68 7.24 3.64
C ASP A 207 7.09 7.35 3.02
N TYR A 208 7.19 7.07 1.72
CA TYR A 208 8.41 7.19 0.92
C TYR A 208 8.15 7.96 -0.38
N LYS A 209 9.23 8.33 -1.06
CA LYS A 209 9.19 8.88 -2.43
C LYS A 209 10.15 8.13 -3.34
N HIS A 210 9.81 8.11 -4.62
CA HIS A 210 10.71 7.68 -5.70
C HIS A 210 11.38 8.89 -6.34
N ASN A 211 12.64 8.73 -6.76
CA ASN A 211 13.36 9.71 -7.57
C ASN A 211 13.30 9.41 -9.07
N PHE A 212 12.38 8.54 -9.48
CA PHE A 212 12.08 8.16 -10.85
C PHE A 212 10.56 8.07 -11.01
N ASP A 213 10.07 8.11 -12.24
CA ASP A 213 8.65 7.91 -12.51
C ASP A 213 8.31 6.42 -12.46
N ASN A 214 7.53 5.99 -11.47
CA ASN A 214 7.06 4.61 -11.32
C ASN A 214 5.63 4.40 -11.88
N GLY A 215 5.04 5.40 -12.55
CA GLY A 215 3.68 5.35 -13.09
C GLY A 215 2.58 5.54 -12.04
N GLU A 216 2.94 5.90 -10.80
CA GLU A 216 2.01 6.15 -9.70
C GLU A 216 1.36 7.53 -9.81
N PHE A 217 0.32 7.78 -9.01
CA PHE A 217 -0.40 9.04 -9.06
C PHE A 217 0.45 10.13 -8.39
N LYS A 218 0.53 11.32 -8.99
CA LYS A 218 1.28 12.45 -8.44
C LYS A 218 0.42 13.21 -7.43
N PHE A 219 0.76 13.09 -6.15
CA PHE A 219 0.10 13.81 -5.07
C PHE A 219 0.77 15.18 -4.83
N ASP A 220 0.56 16.11 -5.75
CA ASP A 220 1.12 17.47 -5.73
C ASP A 220 0.04 18.57 -5.57
N LEU A 221 0.48 19.83 -5.59
CA LEU A 221 -0.42 20.97 -5.49
C LEU A 221 -1.30 21.15 -6.73
N GLU A 222 -0.89 20.69 -7.91
CA GLU A 222 -1.75 20.67 -9.10
C GLU A 222 -3.00 19.84 -8.82
N TYR A 223 -2.84 18.63 -8.29
CA TYR A 223 -3.95 17.79 -7.87
C TYR A 223 -4.72 18.38 -6.68
N ALA A 224 -4.02 18.85 -5.64
CA ALA A 224 -4.64 19.32 -4.41
C ALA A 224 -5.49 20.59 -4.60
N ARG A 225 -5.12 21.45 -5.56
CA ARG A 225 -5.83 22.71 -5.85
C ARG A 225 -6.96 22.54 -6.86
N LYS A 226 -7.11 21.41 -7.56
CA LYS A 226 -8.23 21.22 -8.49
C LYS A 226 -9.59 21.38 -7.80
N ALA A 227 -10.57 21.92 -8.52
CA ALA A 227 -11.96 21.92 -8.01
C ALA A 227 -12.46 20.48 -7.82
N PHE A 228 -12.15 19.61 -8.78
CA PHE A 228 -12.43 18.17 -8.75
C PHE A 228 -11.32 17.42 -9.50
N ALA A 229 -10.99 16.22 -9.06
CA ALA A 229 -9.99 15.38 -9.69
C ALA A 229 -10.62 14.22 -10.47
N SER A 230 -10.04 13.92 -11.63
CA SER A 230 -10.35 12.77 -12.47
C SER A 230 -9.07 12.28 -13.15
N ILE A 231 -9.09 11.03 -13.60
CA ILE A 231 -8.13 10.48 -14.55
C ILE A 231 -8.78 10.50 -15.92
N SER A 232 -8.12 11.13 -16.88
CA SER A 232 -8.57 11.20 -18.27
C SER A 232 -7.52 10.57 -19.18
N ILE A 233 -7.98 9.67 -20.05
CA ILE A 233 -7.12 8.96 -21.01
C ILE A 233 -7.36 9.58 -22.37
N THR A 234 -6.50 10.52 -22.74
CA THR A 234 -6.60 11.28 -24.00
C THR A 234 -5.63 10.76 -25.07
N GLU A 235 -4.49 10.20 -24.67
CA GLU A 235 -3.42 9.75 -25.56
C GLU A 235 -2.54 8.68 -24.90
N GLY A 236 -1.55 8.15 -25.64
CA GLY A 236 -0.58 7.17 -25.16
C GLY A 236 -0.77 5.75 -25.71
N THR A 237 0.27 4.92 -25.57
CA THR A 237 0.26 3.49 -25.93
C THR A 237 -0.70 2.70 -25.05
N GLN A 238 -1.14 1.51 -25.46
CA GLN A 238 -2.03 0.66 -24.64
C GLN A 238 -1.46 0.42 -23.23
N TYR A 239 -0.15 0.22 -23.12
CA TYR A 239 0.54 0.06 -21.85
C TYR A 239 0.51 1.35 -21.00
N GLN A 240 0.83 2.51 -21.58
CA GLN A 240 0.72 3.80 -20.87
C GLN A 240 -0.71 4.06 -20.38
N GLN A 241 -1.71 3.75 -21.19
CA GLN A 241 -3.09 3.86 -20.78
C GLN A 241 -3.46 2.87 -19.67
N LYS A 242 -2.95 1.62 -19.69
CA LYS A 242 -3.09 0.67 -18.58
C LYS A 242 -2.49 1.23 -17.29
N LEU A 243 -1.27 1.77 -17.34
CA LEU A 243 -0.62 2.41 -16.20
C LEU A 243 -1.44 3.58 -15.63
N LEU A 244 -1.99 4.44 -16.49
CA LEU A 244 -2.88 5.52 -16.05
C LEU A 244 -4.12 4.97 -15.35
N ARG A 245 -4.69 3.86 -15.83
CA ARG A 245 -5.84 3.21 -15.18
C ARG A 245 -5.49 2.61 -13.81
N GLU A 246 -4.29 2.06 -13.65
CA GLU A 246 -3.79 1.57 -12.35
C GLU A 246 -3.80 2.68 -11.29
N GLN A 247 -3.71 3.95 -11.66
CA GLN A 247 -3.72 5.03 -10.67
C GLN A 247 -5.02 5.13 -9.89
N SER A 248 -6.14 4.65 -10.45
CA SER A 248 -7.46 4.65 -9.81
C SER A 248 -7.49 3.87 -8.49
N ILE A 249 -6.65 2.84 -8.32
CA ILE A 249 -6.59 1.99 -7.12
C ILE A 249 -5.89 2.66 -5.92
N GLN A 250 -5.39 3.89 -6.09
CA GLN A 250 -4.90 4.72 -5.00
C GLN A 250 -6.01 5.54 -4.33
N PHE A 251 -7.26 5.36 -4.76
CA PHE A 251 -8.42 6.09 -4.29
C PHE A 251 -9.55 5.13 -3.96
N ILE A 252 -10.42 5.55 -3.03
CA ILE A 252 -11.66 4.83 -2.72
C ILE A 252 -12.84 5.77 -2.69
N ASP A 253 -14.01 5.21 -2.98
CA ASP A 253 -15.28 5.92 -2.80
C ASP A 253 -15.52 6.19 -1.31
N ILE A 254 -15.93 7.42 -0.98
CA ILE A 254 -16.33 7.78 0.39
C ILE A 254 -17.54 6.98 0.88
N ALA A 255 -18.46 6.60 -0.02
CA ALA A 255 -19.60 5.77 0.33
C ALA A 255 -19.14 4.36 0.75
N ALA A 256 -18.20 3.76 0.00
CA ALA A 256 -17.61 2.47 0.31
C ALA A 256 -16.75 2.53 1.59
N PHE A 257 -16.00 3.62 1.81
CA PHE A 257 -15.26 3.85 3.04
C PHE A 257 -16.16 3.77 4.28
N TYR A 258 -17.30 4.47 4.27
CA TYR A 258 -18.26 4.36 5.38
C TYR A 258 -18.96 3.00 5.44
N GLY A 259 -19.12 2.33 4.30
CA GLY A 259 -19.61 0.96 4.22
C GLY A 259 -18.80 -0.06 5.01
N LEU A 260 -17.48 0.13 5.09
CA LEU A 260 -16.58 -0.71 5.89
C LEU A 260 -16.94 -0.73 7.38
N PHE A 261 -17.62 0.32 7.89
CA PHE A 261 -18.00 0.41 9.29
C PHE A 261 -19.30 -0.35 9.61
N VAL A 262 -20.08 -0.76 8.60
CA VAL A 262 -21.41 -1.38 8.77
C VAL A 262 -21.38 -2.69 9.57
N PRO A 263 -20.44 -3.64 9.35
CA PRO A 263 -20.48 -4.94 10.01
C PRO A 263 -20.36 -4.86 11.54
N GLN A 264 -19.46 -4.01 12.06
CA GLN A 264 -19.07 -4.06 13.48
C GLN A 264 -18.64 -2.73 14.11
N ASP A 265 -18.55 -1.65 13.33
CA ASP A 265 -18.02 -0.37 13.80
C ASP A 265 -19.11 0.72 13.82
N SER A 266 -18.69 1.97 13.98
CA SER A 266 -19.63 3.08 14.14
C SER A 266 -19.18 4.37 13.46
N VAL A 267 -20.17 5.16 13.04
CA VAL A 267 -19.98 6.48 12.45
C VAL A 267 -20.77 7.51 13.25
N ASP A 268 -20.08 8.54 13.70
CA ASP A 268 -20.72 9.70 14.34
C ASP A 268 -21.25 10.67 13.28
N VAL A 269 -22.48 11.13 13.48
CA VAL A 269 -23.20 12.01 12.57
C VAL A 269 -23.77 13.19 13.35
N VAL A 270 -23.56 14.40 12.84
CA VAL A 270 -24.18 15.61 13.39
C VAL A 270 -25.36 16.02 12.50
N SER A 271 -26.54 16.18 13.11
CA SER A 271 -27.74 16.67 12.44
C SER A 271 -28.35 17.79 13.29
N ALA A 272 -28.52 18.98 12.70
CA ALA A 272 -29.03 20.16 13.39
C ALA A 272 -28.30 20.43 14.73
N GLY A 273 -26.97 20.33 14.72
CA GLY A 273 -26.12 20.53 15.90
C GLY A 273 -26.10 19.39 16.93
N THR A 274 -26.89 18.33 16.76
CA THR A 274 -26.89 17.17 17.67
C THR A 274 -26.05 16.03 17.10
N LYS A 275 -25.06 15.58 17.88
CA LYS A 275 -24.22 14.41 17.56
C LYS A 275 -24.95 13.12 17.93
N THR A 276 -24.97 12.16 17.01
CA THR A 276 -25.50 10.80 17.23
C THR A 276 -24.54 9.77 16.64
N THR A 277 -24.42 8.61 17.26
CA THR A 277 -23.60 7.49 16.76
C THR A 277 -24.48 6.51 16.02
N LYS A 278 -24.08 6.11 14.81
CA LYS A 278 -24.80 5.17 13.93
C LYS A 278 -24.05 3.85 13.83
N LYS A 279 -24.80 2.73 13.78
CA LYS A 279 -24.27 1.37 13.64
C LYS A 279 -25.11 0.55 12.66
N GLY A 280 -24.49 -0.44 12.01
CA GLY A 280 -25.19 -1.34 11.09
C GLY A 280 -25.98 -0.59 10.02
N VAL A 281 -27.24 -0.97 9.83
CA VAL A 281 -28.15 -0.39 8.83
C VAL A 281 -28.41 1.11 9.04
N GLU A 282 -28.23 1.64 10.26
CA GLU A 282 -28.39 3.08 10.49
C GLU A 282 -27.32 3.91 9.78
N ILE A 283 -26.12 3.33 9.57
CA ILE A 283 -25.06 3.95 8.76
C ILE A 283 -25.54 4.06 7.32
N PHE A 284 -26.12 2.99 6.75
CA PHE A 284 -26.68 3.06 5.40
C PHE A 284 -27.72 4.19 5.29
N ASN A 285 -28.70 4.22 6.18
CA ASN A 285 -29.80 5.19 6.13
C ASN A 285 -29.36 6.65 6.35
N SER A 286 -28.39 6.89 7.25
CA SER A 286 -28.03 8.25 7.68
C SER A 286 -26.80 8.83 6.98
N VAL A 287 -25.93 7.97 6.44
CA VAL A 287 -24.61 8.32 5.90
C VAL A 287 -24.56 8.01 4.40
N ILE A 288 -24.91 6.79 4.00
CA ILE A 288 -24.61 6.29 2.65
C ILE A 288 -25.75 6.57 1.65
N ASN A 289 -27.00 6.61 2.09
CA ASN A 289 -28.17 6.58 1.20
C ASN A 289 -28.25 7.73 0.17
N ASN A 290 -27.66 8.89 0.48
CA ASN A 290 -27.66 10.05 -0.41
C ASN A 290 -26.61 9.98 -1.54
N PHE A 291 -25.68 9.03 -1.50
CA PHE A 291 -24.75 8.80 -2.60
C PHE A 291 -25.43 8.06 -3.76
N PHE A 292 -24.99 8.35 -4.97
CA PHE A 292 -25.38 7.59 -6.16
C PHE A 292 -24.81 6.16 -6.10
N THR A 293 -23.60 6.02 -5.57
CA THR A 293 -22.85 4.77 -5.41
C THR A 293 -23.25 3.96 -4.17
N LYS A 294 -24.35 4.32 -3.50
CA LYS A 294 -24.81 3.70 -2.24
C LYS A 294 -24.93 2.16 -2.24
N ASN A 295 -25.04 1.55 -3.42
CA ASN A 295 -25.17 0.11 -3.61
C ASN A 295 -24.04 -0.48 -4.48
N TYR A 296 -22.90 0.20 -4.58
CA TYR A 296 -21.77 -0.27 -5.39
C TYR A 296 -20.87 -1.14 -4.52
N TRP A 297 -20.68 -2.39 -4.93
CA TRP A 297 -19.67 -3.27 -4.34
C TRP A 297 -18.44 -3.26 -5.25
N TYR A 298 -17.42 -2.54 -4.82
CA TYR A 298 -16.14 -2.41 -5.50
C TYR A 298 -15.26 -3.61 -5.17
N ILE A 299 -14.71 -4.28 -6.18
CA ILE A 299 -13.82 -5.42 -6.03
C ILE A 299 -12.54 -5.12 -6.81
N TYR A 300 -11.47 -4.88 -6.06
CA TYR A 300 -10.12 -4.75 -6.59
C TYR A 300 -9.36 -6.06 -6.34
N ILE A 301 -8.69 -6.54 -7.37
CA ILE A 301 -7.91 -7.78 -7.35
C ILE A 301 -6.49 -7.42 -7.73
N GLN A 302 -5.58 -7.48 -6.75
CA GLN A 302 -4.15 -7.37 -6.95
C GLN A 302 -3.58 -8.76 -7.30
N SER A 303 -2.65 -8.79 -8.25
CA SER A 303 -2.01 -10.01 -8.73
C SER A 303 -0.52 -9.78 -8.94
N ASP A 304 0.04 -10.38 -9.99
CA ASP A 304 1.47 -10.41 -10.32
C ASP A 304 2.12 -9.02 -10.18
N ARG A 305 3.28 -8.99 -9.51
CA ARG A 305 4.12 -7.79 -9.36
C ARG A 305 3.35 -6.58 -8.79
N THR A 306 2.37 -6.81 -7.92
CA THR A 306 1.50 -5.79 -7.30
C THR A 306 0.69 -4.93 -8.29
N ARG A 307 0.45 -5.45 -9.51
CA ARG A 307 -0.48 -4.86 -10.48
C ARG A 307 -1.87 -5.46 -10.34
N SER A 308 -2.86 -4.84 -10.97
CA SER A 308 -4.20 -5.41 -11.03
C SER A 308 -4.24 -6.76 -11.78
N TYR A 309 -5.28 -7.56 -11.49
CA TYR A 309 -5.51 -8.85 -12.13
C TYR A 309 -5.55 -8.73 -13.66
N ASP A 310 -4.84 -9.63 -14.33
CA ASP A 310 -4.68 -9.67 -15.79
C ASP A 310 -4.04 -8.41 -16.43
N PHE A 311 -3.31 -7.60 -15.65
CA PHE A 311 -2.57 -6.46 -16.20
C PHE A 311 -1.64 -6.86 -17.35
N TYR A 312 -0.95 -8.00 -17.20
CA TYR A 312 -0.03 -8.58 -18.20
C TYR A 312 -0.70 -9.50 -19.23
N GLY A 313 -2.00 -9.79 -19.12
CA GLY A 313 -2.72 -10.67 -20.06
C GLY A 313 -2.51 -12.18 -19.82
N ASN A 314 -2.01 -12.57 -18.64
CA ASN A 314 -1.70 -13.95 -18.28
C ASN A 314 -2.95 -14.82 -17.99
N TYR A 315 -4.10 -14.22 -17.69
CA TYR A 315 -5.20 -14.89 -17.01
C TYR A 315 -6.43 -15.15 -17.89
N LYS A 316 -6.29 -15.16 -19.22
CA LYS A 316 -7.41 -15.45 -20.14
C LYS A 316 -8.01 -16.83 -19.95
N ILE A 317 -9.33 -16.92 -20.12
CA ILE A 317 -10.11 -18.15 -20.21
C ILE A 317 -10.15 -18.57 -21.67
N ALA A 318 -9.45 -19.68 -22.00
CA ALA A 318 -9.30 -20.13 -23.38
C ALA A 318 -8.79 -19.00 -24.31
N ASP A 319 -9.18 -19.01 -25.58
CA ASP A 319 -8.79 -18.00 -26.57
C ASP A 319 -9.64 -16.70 -26.49
N GLY A 320 -10.53 -16.58 -25.50
CA GLY A 320 -11.44 -15.44 -25.33
C GLY A 320 -10.79 -14.23 -24.64
N PRO A 321 -11.43 -13.05 -24.68
CA PRO A 321 -11.04 -11.88 -23.88
C PRO A 321 -11.43 -11.99 -22.40
N GLU A 322 -12.29 -12.94 -22.02
CA GLU A 322 -12.69 -13.17 -20.65
C GLU A 322 -11.54 -13.76 -19.83
N ASN A 323 -11.44 -13.39 -18.56
CA ASN A 323 -10.35 -13.81 -17.67
C ASN A 323 -10.83 -14.19 -16.26
N LEU A 324 -12.13 -14.05 -15.97
CA LEU A 324 -12.75 -14.32 -14.68
C LEU A 324 -14.14 -14.90 -14.90
N LYS A 325 -14.60 -15.84 -14.06
CA LYS A 325 -16.04 -16.13 -13.96
C LYS A 325 -16.62 -15.53 -12.70
N THR A 326 -17.81 -14.96 -12.82
CA THR A 326 -18.50 -14.30 -11.70
C THR A 326 -20.01 -14.55 -11.74
N GLY A 327 -20.68 -14.42 -10.60
CA GLY A 327 -22.14 -14.47 -10.49
C GLY A 327 -22.63 -15.11 -9.20
N LEU A 328 -23.88 -15.59 -9.24
CA LEU A 328 -24.51 -16.33 -8.15
C LEU A 328 -24.52 -17.82 -8.49
N LEU A 329 -24.17 -18.70 -7.55
CA LEU A 329 -24.37 -20.14 -7.73
C LEU A 329 -25.83 -20.55 -7.58
N ALA A 330 -26.64 -19.77 -6.85
CA ALA A 330 -28.07 -20.01 -6.71
C ALA A 330 -28.83 -18.68 -6.63
N ASN A 331 -29.99 -18.62 -7.27
CA ASN A 331 -30.96 -17.55 -7.15
C ASN A 331 -32.33 -18.11 -6.72
N SER A 332 -33.37 -17.28 -6.70
CA SER A 332 -34.74 -17.69 -6.36
C SER A 332 -35.35 -18.73 -7.30
N GLU A 333 -34.72 -19.01 -8.45
CA GLU A 333 -35.21 -19.90 -9.51
C GLU A 333 -34.39 -21.21 -9.61
N GLY A 334 -33.26 -21.33 -8.89
CA GLY A 334 -32.43 -22.54 -8.86
C GLY A 334 -30.92 -22.24 -8.90
N ILE A 335 -30.12 -23.25 -9.27
CA ILE A 335 -28.68 -23.09 -9.49
C ILE A 335 -28.45 -22.35 -10.80
N VAL A 336 -27.68 -21.26 -10.76
CA VAL A 336 -27.33 -20.47 -11.95
C VAL A 336 -25.83 -20.67 -12.23
N PRO A 337 -25.44 -20.98 -13.49
CA PRO A 337 -24.03 -21.09 -13.82
C PRO A 337 -23.34 -19.72 -13.76
N MET A 338 -22.10 -19.70 -13.28
CA MET A 338 -21.27 -18.49 -13.30
C MET A 338 -20.94 -18.08 -14.73
N THR A 339 -20.89 -16.77 -14.99
CA THR A 339 -20.66 -16.20 -16.32
C THR A 339 -19.21 -15.77 -16.48
N ALA A 340 -18.60 -16.10 -17.61
CA ALA A 340 -17.26 -15.60 -17.97
C ALA A 340 -17.35 -14.10 -18.32
N VAL A 341 -16.43 -13.31 -17.77
CA VAL A 341 -16.34 -11.86 -17.95
C VAL A 341 -14.87 -11.45 -18.08
N THR A 342 -14.64 -10.29 -18.68
CA THR A 342 -13.35 -9.60 -18.54
C THR A 342 -13.37 -8.78 -17.24
N TYR A 343 -12.35 -8.97 -16.41
CA TYR A 343 -12.16 -8.22 -15.18
C TYR A 343 -12.06 -6.72 -15.45
N GLY A 344 -12.74 -5.94 -14.60
CA GLY A 344 -12.80 -4.49 -14.68
C GLY A 344 -14.17 -3.97 -15.12
N THR A 345 -14.38 -2.68 -14.90
CA THR A 345 -15.60 -1.95 -15.28
C THR A 345 -15.20 -0.82 -16.20
N ASP A 346 -15.74 -0.80 -17.43
CA ASP A 346 -15.32 0.13 -18.48
C ASP A 346 -13.79 0.12 -18.72
N GLY A 347 -13.14 -1.03 -18.53
CA GLY A 347 -11.69 -1.19 -18.70
C GLY A 347 -10.84 -0.67 -17.52
N TRP A 348 -11.43 -0.12 -16.47
CA TRP A 348 -10.73 0.25 -15.23
C TRP A 348 -10.52 -0.99 -14.34
N PRO A 349 -9.42 -1.05 -13.56
CA PRO A 349 -9.01 -2.24 -12.79
C PRO A 349 -9.84 -2.43 -11.51
N ILE A 350 -11.17 -2.36 -11.63
CA ILE A 350 -12.12 -2.49 -10.54
C ILE A 350 -13.42 -3.10 -11.08
N LEU A 351 -13.84 -4.21 -10.50
CA LEU A 351 -15.15 -4.79 -10.79
C LEU A 351 -16.19 -4.14 -9.88
N ILE A 352 -17.26 -3.59 -10.45
CA ILE A 352 -18.36 -2.97 -9.69
C ILE A 352 -19.59 -3.88 -9.77
N ASP A 353 -19.84 -4.63 -8.69
CA ASP A 353 -21.05 -5.42 -8.55
C ASP A 353 -22.21 -4.56 -8.02
N LYS A 354 -23.35 -4.69 -8.69
CA LYS A 354 -24.60 -3.96 -8.38
C LYS A 354 -25.79 -4.90 -8.28
N GLN A 355 -25.54 -6.21 -8.20
CA GLN A 355 -26.61 -7.20 -8.17
C GLN A 355 -27.51 -7.03 -6.94
N GLU A 356 -28.78 -7.36 -7.11
CA GLU A 356 -29.78 -7.38 -6.05
C GLU A 356 -30.19 -8.83 -5.78
N GLN A 357 -30.28 -9.20 -4.50
CA GLN A 357 -30.71 -10.52 -4.04
C GLN A 357 -32.04 -10.40 -3.29
N ALA A 358 -32.57 -11.51 -2.78
CA ALA A 358 -33.87 -11.52 -2.13
C ALA A 358 -33.92 -10.50 -0.96
N ASN A 359 -34.98 -9.68 -0.88
CA ASN A 359 -35.08 -8.57 0.07
C ASN A 359 -34.96 -8.96 1.55
N THR A 360 -35.07 -10.25 1.87
CA THR A 360 -34.90 -10.80 3.22
C THR A 360 -33.43 -11.00 3.63
N VAL A 361 -32.49 -10.96 2.69
CA VAL A 361 -31.07 -11.16 3.01
C VAL A 361 -30.44 -9.87 3.56
N THR A 362 -29.65 -10.03 4.62
CA THR A 362 -28.86 -8.97 5.25
C THR A 362 -27.41 -8.96 4.78
N THR A 363 -27.03 -9.96 3.98
CA THR A 363 -25.73 -10.10 3.34
C THR A 363 -25.91 -10.64 1.92
N ASN A 364 -25.24 -10.02 0.96
CA ASN A 364 -25.22 -10.47 -0.43
C ASN A 364 -23.97 -11.30 -0.69
N ASN A 365 -24.11 -12.33 -1.52
CA ASN A 365 -23.02 -13.21 -1.94
C ASN A 365 -22.56 -12.88 -3.36
N LEU A 366 -21.27 -13.00 -3.64
CA LEU A 366 -20.74 -13.03 -5.00
C LEU A 366 -19.73 -14.17 -5.11
N TYR A 367 -19.86 -15.00 -6.13
CA TYR A 367 -18.92 -16.08 -6.40
C TYR A 367 -17.94 -15.67 -7.49
N LEU A 368 -16.66 -15.96 -7.29
CA LEU A 368 -15.58 -15.73 -8.25
C LEU A 368 -14.86 -17.05 -8.57
N GLN A 369 -14.50 -17.28 -9.83
CA GLN A 369 -13.54 -18.32 -10.23
C GLN A 369 -12.48 -17.71 -11.12
N PHE A 370 -11.22 -17.93 -10.75
CA PHE A 370 -10.06 -17.40 -11.44
C PHE A 370 -9.44 -18.45 -12.36
N THR A 371 -8.65 -18.02 -13.34
CA THR A 371 -7.82 -18.94 -14.11
C THR A 371 -6.56 -19.32 -13.36
N THR A 372 -6.15 -20.58 -13.46
CA THR A 372 -4.96 -21.13 -12.81
C THR A 372 -4.27 -22.15 -13.71
N ASP A 373 -2.97 -22.32 -13.54
CA ASP A 373 -2.20 -23.43 -14.11
C ASP A 373 -2.00 -24.58 -13.11
N ASN A 374 -2.72 -24.54 -11.98
CA ASN A 374 -2.65 -25.50 -10.87
C ASN A 374 -1.25 -25.66 -10.25
N ASN A 375 -0.39 -24.64 -10.38
CA ASN A 375 0.93 -24.64 -9.72
C ASN A 375 0.80 -24.58 -8.19
N ASN A 376 1.79 -25.11 -7.47
CA ASN A 376 1.77 -25.19 -6.01
C ASN A 376 1.80 -23.83 -5.31
N ASN A 377 2.22 -22.76 -5.99
CA ASN A 377 2.20 -21.39 -5.48
C ASN A 377 0.85 -20.69 -5.71
N THR A 378 -0.17 -21.40 -6.21
CA THR A 378 -1.50 -20.82 -6.37
C THR A 378 -2.09 -20.48 -5.00
N SER A 379 -2.48 -19.23 -4.79
CA SER A 379 -3.00 -18.77 -3.51
C SER A 379 -3.89 -17.54 -3.63
N PHE A 380 -4.78 -17.40 -2.65
CA PHE A 380 -5.74 -16.32 -2.56
C PHE A 380 -5.83 -15.78 -1.12
N TYR A 381 -5.98 -14.47 -1.01
CA TYR A 381 -6.21 -13.79 0.26
C TYR A 381 -7.16 -12.60 0.11
N GLY A 382 -8.12 -12.46 1.02
CA GLY A 382 -8.97 -11.28 1.13
C GLY A 382 -8.46 -10.30 2.18
N GLN A 383 -7.67 -9.28 1.76
CA GLN A 383 -7.13 -8.25 2.67
C GLN A 383 -8.24 -7.44 3.33
N ILE A 384 -9.14 -6.90 2.51
CA ILE A 384 -10.38 -6.27 2.96
C ILE A 384 -11.46 -7.08 2.28
N ALA A 385 -11.95 -8.14 2.92
CA ALA A 385 -13.06 -8.95 2.41
C ALA A 385 -13.60 -9.85 3.51
N ASN A 386 -14.78 -10.40 3.27
CA ASN A 386 -15.27 -11.56 4.00
C ASN A 386 -15.43 -12.72 3.02
N VAL A 387 -14.56 -13.72 3.14
CA VAL A 387 -14.48 -14.89 2.27
C VAL A 387 -15.12 -16.07 2.99
N ALA A 388 -16.39 -16.35 2.69
CA ALA A 388 -17.22 -17.27 3.47
C ALA A 388 -16.71 -18.72 3.46
N ASN A 389 -16.02 -19.12 2.39
CA ASN A 389 -15.44 -20.44 2.22
C ASN A 389 -13.90 -20.45 2.32
N ALA A 390 -13.32 -19.46 3.01
CA ALA A 390 -11.90 -19.49 3.32
C ALA A 390 -11.54 -20.66 4.24
N GLN A 391 -10.33 -21.20 4.08
CA GLN A 391 -9.81 -22.25 4.95
C GLN A 391 -9.47 -21.70 6.34
N LYS A 392 -8.94 -20.47 6.40
CA LYS A 392 -8.61 -19.75 7.63
C LYS A 392 -8.43 -18.26 7.33
N ASP A 393 -8.98 -17.36 8.15
CA ASP A 393 -8.68 -15.91 8.13
C ASP A 393 -8.61 -15.29 6.71
N ASN A 394 -9.60 -15.59 5.85
CA ASN A 394 -9.68 -15.19 4.43
C ASN A 394 -8.64 -15.79 3.45
N PHE A 395 -7.81 -16.73 3.88
CA PHE A 395 -6.87 -17.45 3.03
C PHE A 395 -7.49 -18.69 2.36
N ILE A 396 -7.05 -18.94 1.13
CA ILE A 396 -7.25 -20.20 0.42
C ILE A 396 -5.94 -20.58 -0.29
N ASN A 397 -5.42 -21.78 0.00
CA ASN A 397 -4.21 -22.32 -0.60
C ASN A 397 -4.49 -23.05 -1.94
N ALA A 398 -3.43 -23.53 -2.58
CA ALA A 398 -3.51 -24.24 -3.84
C ALA A 398 -4.48 -25.43 -3.80
N ASP A 399 -4.51 -26.19 -2.70
CA ASP A 399 -5.42 -27.32 -2.54
C ASP A 399 -6.88 -26.89 -2.40
N GLY A 400 -7.15 -25.82 -1.64
CA GLY A 400 -8.50 -25.26 -1.50
C GLY A 400 -9.01 -24.62 -2.79
N LEU A 401 -8.11 -24.09 -3.62
CA LEU A 401 -8.43 -23.50 -4.93
C LEU A 401 -8.54 -24.53 -6.05
N ARG A 402 -8.10 -25.78 -5.85
CA ARG A 402 -8.11 -26.80 -6.90
C ARG A 402 -9.49 -27.41 -7.08
N LEU A 403 -9.92 -27.56 -8.33
CA LEU A 403 -11.05 -28.44 -8.65
C LEU A 403 -10.59 -29.90 -8.64
N PRO A 404 -11.49 -30.86 -8.34
CA PRO A 404 -11.18 -32.27 -8.52
C PRO A 404 -10.82 -32.55 -9.99
N PRO A 405 -9.92 -33.50 -10.26
CA PRO A 405 -9.61 -33.88 -11.62
C PRO A 405 -10.83 -34.53 -12.30
N ASP A 406 -10.89 -34.45 -13.63
CA ASP A 406 -11.88 -35.16 -14.43
C ASP A 406 -11.67 -36.70 -14.38
N GLU A 407 -12.53 -37.45 -15.08
CA GLU A 407 -12.47 -38.92 -15.11
C GLU A 407 -11.14 -39.44 -15.69
N GLU A 408 -10.50 -38.63 -16.54
CA GLU A 408 -9.21 -38.87 -17.17
C GLU A 408 -8.01 -38.42 -16.33
N GLY A 409 -8.25 -37.76 -15.19
CA GLY A 409 -7.20 -37.29 -14.27
C GLY A 409 -6.65 -35.89 -14.58
N ASN A 410 -7.23 -35.15 -15.52
CA ASN A 410 -6.83 -33.79 -15.85
C ASN A 410 -7.47 -32.76 -14.91
N TYR A 411 -6.70 -31.75 -14.54
CA TYR A 411 -7.20 -30.62 -13.77
C TYR A 411 -7.72 -29.52 -14.70
N ALA A 412 -8.82 -28.87 -14.30
CA ALA A 412 -9.33 -27.71 -15.00
C ALA A 412 -8.45 -26.47 -14.78
N ASP A 413 -8.40 -25.58 -15.77
CA ASP A 413 -7.67 -24.30 -15.71
C ASP A 413 -8.42 -23.21 -14.92
N LEU A 414 -9.36 -23.61 -14.05
CA LEU A 414 -10.20 -22.73 -13.24
C LEU A 414 -10.15 -23.16 -11.79
N THR A 415 -10.17 -22.19 -10.89
CA THR A 415 -10.22 -22.45 -9.46
C THR A 415 -11.59 -23.00 -9.03
N SER A 416 -11.64 -23.60 -7.84
CA SER A 416 -12.87 -23.72 -7.07
C SER A 416 -13.49 -22.32 -6.86
N ALA A 417 -14.81 -22.28 -6.67
CA ALA A 417 -15.54 -21.02 -6.51
C ALA A 417 -15.21 -20.38 -5.16
N ILE A 418 -14.85 -19.11 -5.17
CA ILE A 418 -14.58 -18.30 -3.99
C ILE A 418 -15.83 -17.47 -3.68
N GLN A 419 -16.36 -17.59 -2.47
CA GLN A 419 -17.58 -16.92 -2.04
C GLN A 419 -17.24 -15.67 -1.24
N LEU A 420 -17.46 -14.51 -1.84
CA LEU A 420 -17.39 -13.22 -1.16
C LEU A 420 -18.75 -12.87 -0.57
N THR A 421 -18.74 -12.16 0.55
CA THR A 421 -19.95 -11.59 1.15
C THR A 421 -19.81 -10.11 1.44
N THR A 422 -20.92 -9.37 1.34
CA THR A 422 -21.00 -7.96 1.72
C THR A 422 -22.31 -7.67 2.48
N PRO A 423 -22.35 -6.70 3.41
CA PRO A 423 -23.60 -6.24 4.00
C PRO A 423 -24.62 -5.78 2.95
N ALA A 424 -25.89 -6.08 3.20
CA ALA A 424 -27.00 -5.72 2.33
C ALA A 424 -28.16 -5.09 3.11
N TYR A 425 -28.91 -4.22 2.44
CA TYR A 425 -30.17 -3.68 2.93
C TYR A 425 -31.26 -3.86 1.87
N GLN A 426 -32.33 -4.57 2.25
CA GLN A 426 -33.43 -4.93 1.34
C GLN A 426 -32.94 -5.61 0.06
N GLY A 427 -31.99 -6.55 0.19
CA GLY A 427 -31.44 -7.30 -0.94
C GLY A 427 -30.43 -6.53 -1.80
N LYS A 428 -30.24 -5.23 -1.59
CA LYS A 428 -29.24 -4.42 -2.29
C LYS A 428 -27.95 -4.35 -1.49
N ASN A 429 -26.82 -4.37 -2.18
CA ASN A 429 -25.52 -4.12 -1.54
C ASN A 429 -25.57 -2.81 -0.76
N ILE A 430 -24.93 -2.76 0.40
CA ILE A 430 -24.48 -1.49 0.98
C ILE A 430 -23.10 -1.22 0.38
N ALA A 431 -22.85 0.02 -0.06
CA ALA A 431 -21.58 0.39 -0.71
C ALA A 431 -20.40 -0.19 0.06
N SER A 432 -19.51 -0.93 -0.61
CA SER A 432 -18.45 -1.69 0.06
C SER A 432 -17.23 -1.83 -0.85
N LEU A 433 -16.07 -2.06 -0.23
CA LEU A 433 -14.82 -2.31 -0.93
C LEU A 433 -14.30 -3.69 -0.53
N ASN A 434 -13.94 -4.49 -1.54
CA ASN A 434 -13.11 -5.65 -1.36
C ASN A 434 -11.74 -5.45 -2.02
N ILE A 435 -10.67 -5.75 -1.29
CA ILE A 435 -9.29 -5.85 -1.80
C ILE A 435 -8.86 -7.30 -1.68
N LEU A 436 -8.60 -7.92 -2.82
CA LEU A 436 -8.22 -9.33 -2.93
C LEU A 436 -6.80 -9.43 -3.50
N LEU A 437 -6.04 -10.41 -3.03
CA LEU A 437 -4.75 -10.79 -3.58
C LEU A 437 -4.88 -12.18 -4.18
N TYR A 438 -4.45 -12.35 -5.43
CA TYR A 438 -4.50 -13.62 -6.13
C TYR A 438 -3.26 -13.85 -6.99
N GLN A 439 -2.63 -15.01 -6.79
CA GLN A 439 -1.56 -15.52 -7.65
C GLN A 439 -1.99 -16.89 -8.14
N GLY A 440 -2.22 -17.02 -9.45
CA GLY A 440 -2.82 -18.23 -10.04
C GLY A 440 -1.97 -18.94 -11.07
N LYS A 441 -1.00 -18.24 -11.65
CA LYS A 441 -0.14 -18.75 -12.72
C LYS A 441 1.31 -18.41 -12.46
N VAL A 442 2.22 -19.23 -12.96
CA VAL A 442 3.66 -18.97 -12.88
C VAL A 442 4.00 -17.73 -13.71
N ASN A 443 4.61 -16.74 -13.05
CA ASN A 443 5.07 -15.53 -13.73
C ASN A 443 6.33 -15.83 -14.57
N THR A 444 6.37 -15.28 -15.78
CA THR A 444 7.51 -15.43 -16.69
C THR A 444 8.07 -14.08 -17.11
N TYR A 445 9.33 -14.05 -17.50
CA TYR A 445 10.03 -12.85 -17.96
C TYR A 445 10.91 -13.18 -19.16
N LYS A 446 11.18 -12.17 -19.99
CA LYS A 446 12.11 -12.28 -21.10
C LYS A 446 13.54 -12.43 -20.56
N ALA A 447 14.10 -13.64 -20.67
CA ALA A 447 15.43 -13.94 -20.15
C ALA A 447 16.52 -13.64 -21.19
N ARG A 448 16.31 -14.01 -22.45
CA ARG A 448 17.23 -13.70 -23.57
C ARG A 448 16.53 -13.86 -24.93
N GLU A 449 17.12 -13.26 -25.96
CA GLU A 449 16.76 -13.53 -27.35
C GLU A 449 17.85 -14.37 -28.01
N ILE A 450 17.44 -15.40 -28.74
CA ILE A 450 18.32 -16.21 -29.60
C ILE A 450 17.79 -16.16 -31.03
N LEU A 451 18.65 -16.42 -32.01
CA LEU A 451 18.19 -16.59 -33.39
C LEU A 451 17.75 -18.04 -33.61
N ASP A 452 16.64 -18.23 -34.32
CA ASP A 452 16.19 -19.53 -34.78
C ASP A 452 17.06 -20.06 -35.94
N GLU A 453 16.72 -21.23 -36.46
CA GLU A 453 17.44 -21.85 -37.59
C GLU A 453 17.36 -21.02 -38.88
N ASN A 454 16.42 -20.06 -38.98
CA ASN A 454 16.22 -19.15 -40.11
C ASN A 454 16.85 -17.76 -39.88
N GLY A 455 17.42 -17.50 -38.71
CA GLY A 455 17.98 -16.20 -38.34
C GLY A 455 16.97 -15.21 -37.76
N ASP A 456 15.77 -15.66 -37.40
CA ASP A 456 14.72 -14.85 -36.77
C ASP A 456 14.85 -14.87 -35.23
N PRO A 457 14.65 -13.74 -34.54
CA PRO A 457 14.76 -13.69 -33.08
C PRO A 457 13.61 -14.45 -32.40
N ILE A 458 13.96 -15.44 -31.57
CA ILE A 458 13.10 -16.15 -30.62
C ILE A 458 13.38 -15.67 -29.20
N VAL A 459 12.32 -15.34 -28.48
CA VAL A 459 12.37 -15.01 -27.05
C VAL A 459 12.38 -16.28 -26.21
N ILE A 460 13.38 -16.41 -25.34
CA ILE A 460 13.42 -17.43 -24.28
C ILE A 460 12.92 -16.79 -22.99
N ASN A 461 11.86 -17.37 -22.42
CA ASN A 461 11.29 -16.93 -21.15
C ASN A 461 11.88 -17.70 -19.96
N GLY A 462 12.24 -16.97 -18.90
CA GLY A 462 12.55 -17.52 -17.59
C GLY A 462 11.32 -17.57 -16.69
N GLN A 463 11.37 -18.37 -15.63
CA GLN A 463 10.33 -18.45 -14.59
C GLN A 463 10.82 -17.77 -13.32
N ALA A 464 9.94 -16.98 -12.70
CA ALA A 464 10.22 -16.35 -11.40
C ALA A 464 10.08 -17.38 -10.27
N ASN A 465 11.01 -17.34 -9.32
CA ASN A 465 10.97 -18.11 -8.08
C ASN A 465 10.10 -17.40 -7.02
N PHE A 466 9.82 -18.08 -5.90
CA PHE A 466 8.91 -17.58 -4.85
C PHE A 466 9.40 -16.31 -4.15
N PHE A 467 10.71 -16.01 -4.16
CA PHE A 467 11.27 -14.78 -3.63
C PHE A 467 11.45 -13.69 -4.71
N ASP A 468 11.32 -14.04 -5.99
CA ASP A 468 11.43 -13.07 -7.07
C ASP A 468 10.19 -12.17 -7.05
N ASP A 469 10.38 -10.88 -7.37
CA ASP A 469 9.31 -9.88 -7.31
C ASP A 469 8.77 -9.51 -5.90
N VAL A 470 9.36 -10.06 -4.82
CA VAL A 470 8.99 -9.72 -3.43
C VAL A 470 9.55 -8.37 -2.98
N PHE A 471 10.81 -8.09 -3.30
CA PHE A 471 11.48 -6.87 -2.82
C PHE A 471 11.33 -5.71 -3.80
N SER A 472 10.68 -4.66 -3.30
CA SER A 472 10.46 -3.37 -3.97
C SER A 472 11.35 -2.27 -3.35
N LEU A 473 11.00 -0.99 -3.56
CA LEU A 473 11.66 0.18 -2.95
C LEU A 473 13.17 0.34 -3.23
N LEU A 474 13.65 -0.25 -4.33
CA LEU A 474 15.08 -0.25 -4.68
C LEU A 474 15.68 1.15 -4.77
N LYS A 475 14.93 2.10 -5.33
CA LYS A 475 15.34 3.49 -5.50
C LYS A 475 14.34 4.44 -4.82
N ALA A 476 14.00 4.14 -3.56
CA ALA A 476 13.12 4.95 -2.72
C ALA A 476 13.90 5.66 -1.60
N GLU A 477 13.31 6.72 -1.07
CA GLU A 477 13.80 7.46 0.10
C GLU A 477 12.64 7.68 1.09
N PRO A 478 12.88 7.58 2.41
CA PRO A 478 11.85 7.87 3.41
C PRO A 478 11.51 9.36 3.39
N LEU A 479 10.24 9.68 3.62
CA LEU A 479 9.79 11.07 3.75
C LEU A 479 10.12 11.65 5.14
N LEU A 480 9.91 10.86 6.19
CA LEU A 480 10.19 11.27 7.56
C LEU A 480 11.68 11.16 7.87
N LYS A 481 12.27 12.26 8.34
CA LYS A 481 13.65 12.31 8.82
C LYS A 481 13.66 12.69 10.30
N LEU A 482 14.18 11.80 11.14
CA LEU A 482 14.22 11.98 12.61
C LEU A 482 15.42 12.81 13.06
N ASN A 483 16.51 12.81 12.30
CA ASN A 483 17.69 13.62 12.51
C ASN A 483 18.47 13.78 11.18
N SER A 484 19.57 14.54 11.21
CA SER A 484 20.43 14.77 10.05
C SER A 484 21.31 13.57 9.67
N ASP A 485 21.27 12.48 10.43
CA ASP A 485 22.08 11.29 10.19
C ASP A 485 21.38 10.33 9.24
N ASN A 486 21.84 10.31 7.98
CA ASN A 486 21.32 9.42 6.95
C ASN A 486 22.00 8.04 6.93
N SER A 487 22.90 7.74 7.87
CA SER A 487 23.55 6.42 7.96
C SER A 487 22.59 5.31 8.36
N TYR A 488 21.43 5.68 8.91
CA TYR A 488 20.36 4.75 9.26
C TYR A 488 19.04 5.18 8.64
N SER A 489 18.32 4.25 8.01
CA SER A 489 16.93 4.47 7.62
C SER A 489 16.17 3.17 7.44
N ARG A 490 14.85 3.25 7.57
CA ARG A 490 13.89 2.18 7.32
C ARG A 490 12.83 2.68 6.35
N MET A 491 12.44 1.85 5.40
CA MET A 491 11.42 2.14 4.41
C MET A 491 10.51 0.93 4.25
N THR A 492 9.21 1.14 4.35
CA THR A 492 8.21 0.08 4.29
C THR A 492 7.25 0.35 3.14
N SER A 493 7.05 -0.67 2.30
CA SER A 493 6.00 -0.67 1.28
C SER A 493 4.76 -1.31 1.86
N GLU A 494 3.69 -0.54 2.07
CA GLU A 494 2.43 -1.07 2.59
C GLU A 494 1.62 -1.81 1.50
N LYS A 495 2.14 -1.93 0.27
CA LYS A 495 1.62 -2.89 -0.73
C LYS A 495 2.02 -4.30 -0.31
N LEU A 496 1.01 -5.13 -0.07
CA LEU A 496 1.16 -6.51 0.39
C LEU A 496 1.53 -7.45 -0.76
N ASN A 497 2.31 -8.47 -0.46
CA ASN A 497 2.65 -9.58 -1.34
C ASN A 497 2.24 -10.89 -0.69
N LEU A 498 1.89 -11.87 -1.53
CA LEU A 498 1.53 -13.21 -1.11
C LEU A 498 2.75 -14.11 -1.31
N ILE A 499 3.16 -14.83 -0.27
CA ILE A 499 4.28 -15.77 -0.31
C ILE A 499 3.78 -17.12 0.19
N ASN A 500 4.04 -18.17 -0.58
CA ASN A 500 3.84 -19.54 -0.13
C ASN A 500 5.15 -20.06 0.49
N GLU A 501 5.06 -20.52 1.73
CA GLU A 501 6.21 -21.03 2.47
C GLU A 501 6.34 -22.53 2.24
N PHE A 502 7.46 -22.95 1.67
CA PHE A 502 7.77 -24.35 1.42
C PHE A 502 9.01 -24.77 2.19
N TYR A 503 8.95 -25.97 2.79
CA TYR A 503 10.11 -26.63 3.37
C TYR A 503 10.13 -28.07 2.90
N ASP A 504 11.27 -28.53 2.38
CA ASP A 504 11.45 -29.88 1.80
C ASP A 504 10.33 -30.26 0.81
N LYS A 505 10.00 -29.33 -0.10
CA LYS A 505 8.93 -29.46 -1.11
C LYS A 505 7.51 -29.65 -0.54
N LYS A 506 7.29 -29.41 0.75
CA LYS A 506 5.97 -29.42 1.39
C LYS A 506 5.55 -28.01 1.80
N GLN A 507 4.30 -27.64 1.49
CA GLN A 507 3.74 -26.34 1.86
C GLN A 507 3.52 -26.28 3.38
N GLN A 508 4.23 -25.37 4.05
CA GLN A 508 4.13 -25.11 5.49
C GLN A 508 3.06 -24.07 5.80
N GLY A 509 2.84 -23.11 4.90
CA GLY A 509 1.88 -22.04 5.10
C GLY A 509 1.87 -21.01 3.98
N ILE A 510 1.09 -19.95 4.19
CA ILE A 510 1.01 -18.77 3.34
C ILE A 510 1.19 -17.54 4.22
N SER A 511 2.09 -16.66 3.81
CA SER A 511 2.39 -15.40 4.48
C SER A 511 1.94 -14.24 3.61
N ILE A 512 1.29 -13.26 4.22
CA ILE A 512 1.09 -11.93 3.64
C ILE A 512 2.21 -11.06 4.15
N VAL A 513 3.03 -10.56 3.24
CA VAL A 513 4.22 -9.79 3.62
C VAL A 513 4.26 -8.43 2.97
N GLN A 514 4.90 -7.50 3.67
CA GLN A 514 5.31 -6.22 3.12
C GLN A 514 6.84 -6.16 2.99
N THR A 515 7.32 -5.36 2.04
CA THR A 515 8.77 -5.10 1.90
C THR A 515 9.21 -4.08 2.96
N LEU A 516 10.27 -4.39 3.69
CA LEU A 516 11.06 -3.45 4.49
C LEU A 516 12.48 -3.36 3.93
N THR A 517 12.95 -2.15 3.69
CA THR A 517 14.35 -1.86 3.35
C THR A 517 14.99 -1.08 4.49
N VAL A 518 16.15 -1.53 4.94
CA VAL A 518 16.94 -0.89 5.99
C VAL A 518 18.29 -0.49 5.42
N ASN A 519 18.65 0.78 5.50
CA ASN A 519 20.02 1.22 5.30
C ASN A 519 20.66 1.37 6.67
N ASP A 520 21.86 0.83 6.86
CA ASP A 520 22.56 0.87 8.14
C ASP A 520 24.08 0.93 7.95
N VAL A 521 24.80 0.99 9.07
CA VAL A 521 26.27 0.93 9.08
C VAL A 521 26.72 -0.06 10.15
N ILE A 522 27.74 -0.86 9.83
CA ILE A 522 28.40 -1.78 10.76
C ILE A 522 29.87 -1.37 10.98
N GLU A 523 30.37 -1.51 12.21
CA GLU A 523 31.78 -1.30 12.54
C GLU A 523 32.61 -2.52 12.14
N THR A 524 33.75 -2.28 11.49
CA THR A 524 34.64 -3.36 11.02
C THR A 524 35.63 -3.83 12.10
N GLY A 525 35.94 -2.96 13.07
CA GLY A 525 36.98 -3.22 14.07
C GLY A 525 38.42 -3.09 13.55
N ILE A 526 38.61 -2.58 12.32
CA ILE A 526 39.92 -2.26 11.72
C ILE A 526 40.00 -0.77 11.39
N GLU A 527 41.21 -0.23 11.17
CA GLU A 527 41.40 1.22 10.98
C GLU A 527 40.77 1.74 9.68
N GLU A 528 40.93 1.02 8.56
CA GLU A 528 40.44 1.44 7.25
C GLU A 528 39.92 0.25 6.42
N PRO A 529 38.63 0.24 6.02
CA PRO A 529 37.58 1.17 6.43
C PRO A 529 37.11 0.87 7.85
N SER A 530 36.93 1.89 8.69
CA SER A 530 36.41 1.73 10.06
C SER A 530 34.94 1.31 10.14
N THR A 531 34.18 1.53 9.06
CA THR A 531 32.77 1.15 8.95
C THR A 531 32.41 0.73 7.54
N VAL A 532 31.37 -0.10 7.42
CA VAL A 532 30.77 -0.50 6.13
C VAL A 532 29.29 -0.15 6.13
N ALA A 533 28.85 0.59 5.12
CA ALA A 533 27.45 0.88 4.89
C ALA A 533 26.77 -0.30 4.18
N ARG A 534 25.56 -0.64 4.61
CA ARG A 534 24.82 -1.80 4.12
C ARG A 534 23.37 -1.47 3.82
N VAL A 535 22.77 -2.32 3.00
CA VAL A 535 21.33 -2.31 2.71
C VAL A 535 20.78 -3.70 2.93
N THR A 536 19.77 -3.79 3.78
CA THR A 536 19.04 -5.03 4.08
C THR A 536 17.62 -4.91 3.56
N TYR A 537 17.24 -5.77 2.63
CA TYR A 537 15.85 -5.99 2.25
C TYR A 537 15.31 -7.14 3.11
N LEU A 538 14.11 -7.00 3.67
CA LEU A 538 13.46 -8.11 4.36
C LEU A 538 11.95 -8.05 4.26
N THR A 539 11.30 -9.20 4.48
CA THR A 539 9.85 -9.30 4.59
C THR A 539 9.39 -9.10 6.04
N GLU A 540 8.28 -8.39 6.19
CA GLU A 540 7.51 -8.33 7.44
C GLU A 540 6.14 -8.93 7.21
N ALA A 541 5.78 -9.98 7.95
CA ALA A 541 4.46 -10.59 7.86
C ALA A 541 3.40 -9.66 8.48
N GLY A 542 2.32 -9.42 7.73
CA GLY A 542 1.10 -8.78 8.21
C GLY A 542 0.05 -9.79 8.67
N ASP A 543 0.00 -10.97 8.04
CA ASP A 543 -0.93 -12.07 8.35
C ASP A 543 -0.32 -13.41 7.91
N VAL A 544 -0.64 -14.51 8.59
CA VAL A 544 -0.02 -15.83 8.36
C VAL A 544 -1.04 -16.96 8.54
N MET A 545 -1.19 -17.79 7.49
CA MET A 545 -1.89 -19.08 7.55
C MET A 545 -0.89 -20.23 7.68
N ASN A 546 -0.86 -20.86 8.84
CA ASN A 546 -0.18 -22.13 9.06
C ASN A 546 -1.00 -23.32 8.57
N ASN A 547 -0.37 -24.27 7.88
CA ASN A 547 -1.03 -25.51 7.46
C ASN A 547 -1.24 -26.45 8.66
N ALA A 548 -2.49 -26.68 9.03
CA ALA A 548 -2.86 -27.49 10.20
C ALA A 548 -2.42 -28.97 10.11
N VAL A 549 -2.06 -29.45 8.92
CA VAL A 549 -1.72 -30.86 8.65
C VAL A 549 -0.21 -31.05 8.41
N SER A 550 0.61 -30.01 8.55
CA SER A 550 2.06 -30.14 8.37
C SER A 550 2.71 -30.89 9.53
N ALA A 551 3.21 -32.09 9.27
CA ALA A 551 3.98 -32.88 10.24
C ALA A 551 5.41 -32.34 10.49
N THR A 552 5.85 -31.35 9.70
CA THR A 552 7.22 -30.80 9.70
C THR A 552 7.36 -29.47 10.43
N GLY A 553 6.27 -28.90 10.97
CA GLY A 553 6.30 -27.68 11.78
C GLY A 553 5.31 -26.62 11.33
N SER A 554 5.31 -25.48 12.03
CA SER A 554 4.54 -24.27 11.70
C SER A 554 5.48 -23.09 11.43
N THR A 555 5.07 -22.16 10.58
CA THR A 555 5.77 -20.88 10.40
C THR A 555 5.52 -19.95 11.58
N THR A 556 6.49 -19.11 11.92
CA THR A 556 6.38 -18.15 13.04
C THR A 556 5.18 -17.22 12.84
N PRO A 557 4.31 -17.02 13.85
CA PRO A 557 3.12 -16.16 13.73
C PRO A 557 3.39 -14.67 14.03
N ASP A 558 4.65 -14.23 14.19
CA ASP A 558 4.96 -12.83 14.55
C ASP A 558 4.65 -11.86 13.40
N THR A 559 3.64 -11.02 13.60
CA THR A 559 3.20 -9.98 12.65
C THR A 559 3.52 -8.60 13.21
N LYS A 560 4.68 -8.05 12.85
CA LYS A 560 5.08 -6.69 13.24
C LYS A 560 5.36 -5.89 11.98
N THR A 561 4.73 -4.72 11.87
CA THR A 561 4.92 -3.77 10.77
C THR A 561 5.69 -2.55 11.25
N THR A 562 6.77 -2.21 10.56
CA THR A 562 7.60 -1.03 10.88
C THR A 562 7.20 0.17 10.03
N ALA A 563 7.21 1.38 10.61
CA ALA A 563 6.98 2.63 9.87
C ALA A 563 8.26 3.12 9.15
N SER A 564 8.08 3.88 8.07
CA SER A 564 9.20 4.47 7.32
C SER A 564 9.78 5.69 8.03
N ALA A 565 11.10 5.74 8.22
CA ALA A 565 11.82 6.86 8.82
C ALA A 565 13.33 6.79 8.54
N SER A 566 14.01 7.93 8.39
CA SER A 566 15.47 8.01 8.49
C SER A 566 15.92 8.54 9.86
N GLY A 567 17.16 8.21 10.24
CA GLY A 567 17.76 8.54 11.52
C GLY A 567 17.61 7.42 12.55
N ALA A 568 18.69 7.10 13.26
CA ALA A 568 18.65 6.16 14.37
C ALA A 568 18.00 6.81 15.61
N VAL A 569 17.02 6.14 16.22
CA VAL A 569 16.40 6.57 17.50
C VAL A 569 17.28 6.15 18.68
N THR A 570 18.07 5.09 18.52
CA THR A 570 19.04 4.61 19.50
C THR A 570 20.46 5.02 19.10
N LYS A 571 21.43 4.88 20.02
CA LYS A 571 22.85 5.13 19.69
C LYS A 571 23.41 4.14 18.66
N SER A 572 22.74 2.99 18.46
CA SER A 572 23.17 1.99 17.48
C SER A 572 22.72 2.40 16.08
N LYS A 573 23.68 2.45 15.16
CA LYS A 573 23.46 2.67 13.72
C LYS A 573 23.41 1.36 12.94
N THR A 574 23.55 0.24 13.62
CA THR A 574 23.49 -1.11 13.06
C THR A 574 22.12 -1.71 13.34
N TYR A 575 21.49 -2.23 12.30
CA TYR A 575 20.24 -2.96 12.37
C TYR A 575 20.42 -4.28 13.11
N GLN A 576 19.46 -4.57 13.99
CA GLN A 576 19.37 -5.83 14.71
C GLN A 576 18.03 -6.47 14.38
N LEU A 577 18.02 -7.79 14.25
CA LEU A 577 16.79 -8.54 14.02
C LEU A 577 15.86 -8.40 15.23
N PRO A 578 14.56 -8.13 15.01
CA PRO A 578 13.59 -8.11 16.09
C PRO A 578 13.36 -9.52 16.63
N ASP A 579 13.06 -9.64 17.92
CA ASP A 579 12.62 -10.92 18.50
C ASP A 579 11.34 -11.41 17.78
N PRO A 580 11.20 -12.73 17.51
CA PRO A 580 12.03 -13.84 18.01
C PRO A 580 13.21 -14.24 17.10
N TYR A 581 13.60 -13.42 16.14
CA TYR A 581 14.59 -13.79 15.13
C TYR A 581 16.03 -13.50 15.60
N TYR A 582 16.94 -14.41 15.25
CA TYR A 582 18.38 -14.23 15.39
C TYR A 582 19.11 -14.92 14.25
N TYR A 583 20.41 -14.65 14.09
CA TYR A 583 21.22 -15.32 13.08
C TYR A 583 22.33 -16.16 13.73
N ASN A 584 22.63 -17.29 13.11
CA ASN A 584 23.74 -18.17 13.43
C ASN A 584 24.85 -17.99 12.37
N LEU A 585 26.11 -18.02 12.79
CA LEU A 585 27.27 -17.84 11.91
C LEU A 585 27.90 -19.18 11.55
N LYS A 586 28.14 -19.40 10.25
CA LYS A 586 28.87 -20.58 9.74
C LYS A 586 29.90 -20.15 8.70
N LEU A 587 31.18 -20.37 8.97
CA LEU A 587 32.23 -20.09 7.99
C LEU A 587 32.29 -21.21 6.95
N PHE A 588 32.32 -20.86 5.67
CA PHE A 588 32.50 -21.82 4.58
C PHE A 588 33.38 -21.24 3.47
N THR A 589 33.93 -22.11 2.63
CA THR A 589 34.76 -21.69 1.49
C THR A 589 34.04 -21.89 0.16
N ASP A 590 33.91 -20.82 -0.62
CA ASP A 590 33.55 -20.89 -2.04
C ASP A 590 34.82 -20.64 -2.87
N SER A 591 35.24 -21.67 -3.60
CA SER A 591 36.44 -21.64 -4.43
C SER A 591 37.71 -21.31 -3.61
N THR A 592 38.17 -20.06 -3.63
CA THR A 592 39.34 -19.59 -2.87
C THR A 592 38.99 -18.57 -1.79
N GLN A 593 37.71 -18.25 -1.61
CA GLN A 593 37.25 -17.21 -0.69
C GLN A 593 36.54 -17.83 0.51
N THR A 594 36.99 -17.47 1.70
CA THR A 594 36.25 -17.72 2.94
C THR A 594 35.09 -16.72 3.05
N ILE A 595 33.91 -17.22 3.38
CA ILE A 595 32.67 -16.47 3.50
C ILE A 595 32.09 -16.68 4.90
N THR A 596 31.68 -15.60 5.54
CA THR A 596 30.89 -15.65 6.77
C THR A 596 29.44 -15.93 6.40
N GLY A 597 28.99 -17.17 6.60
CA GLY A 597 27.62 -17.57 6.33
C GLY A 597 26.65 -17.15 7.43
N LEU A 598 25.44 -16.73 7.04
CA LEU A 598 24.35 -16.37 7.94
C LEU A 598 23.20 -17.37 7.79
N GLU A 599 22.68 -17.86 8.91
CA GLU A 599 21.51 -18.75 8.98
C GLU A 599 20.47 -18.12 9.92
N LEU A 600 19.26 -17.87 9.44
CA LEU A 600 18.16 -17.29 10.20
C LEU A 600 17.49 -18.34 11.07
N LYS A 601 17.35 -18.03 12.35
CA LYS A 601 16.69 -18.88 13.34
C LYS A 601 15.69 -18.10 14.18
N THR A 602 14.83 -18.84 14.85
CA THR A 602 13.80 -18.34 15.77
C THR A 602 14.06 -18.91 17.15
N LEU A 603 13.78 -18.11 18.19
CA LEU A 603 13.98 -18.53 19.58
C LEU A 603 13.11 -19.74 20.00
N ASP A 604 12.01 -19.97 19.28
CA ASP A 604 11.04 -21.06 19.53
C ASP A 604 11.26 -22.28 18.62
N GLY A 605 12.27 -22.25 17.74
CA GLY A 605 12.57 -23.34 16.80
C GLY A 605 11.58 -23.47 15.62
N SER A 606 10.63 -22.53 15.46
CA SER A 606 9.73 -22.50 14.30
C SER A 606 10.46 -22.11 13.00
N THR A 607 9.91 -22.48 11.84
CA THR A 607 10.46 -22.01 10.56
C THR A 607 10.28 -20.50 10.45
N PRO A 608 11.36 -19.72 10.25
CA PRO A 608 11.24 -18.28 10.09
C PRO A 608 10.29 -17.91 8.95
N ASN A 609 9.40 -16.94 9.17
CA ASN A 609 8.50 -16.41 8.13
C ASN A 609 9.12 -15.20 7.38
N LYS A 610 10.44 -15.01 7.52
CA LYS A 610 11.17 -13.85 7.00
C LYS A 610 12.15 -14.28 5.93
N ILE A 611 12.10 -13.58 4.81
CA ILE A 611 13.11 -13.62 3.76
C ILE A 611 13.93 -12.34 3.90
N ILE A 612 15.25 -12.46 3.91
CA ILE A 612 16.20 -11.37 4.10
C ILE A 612 17.22 -11.41 2.97
N LEU A 613 17.58 -10.24 2.43
CA LEU A 613 18.74 -10.02 1.57
C LEU A 613 19.60 -8.90 2.16
N GLY A 614 20.85 -9.22 2.52
CA GLY A 614 21.86 -8.25 2.90
C GLY A 614 22.87 -7.98 1.78
N LEU A 615 23.03 -6.71 1.40
CA LEU A 615 24.04 -6.25 0.45
C LEU A 615 24.87 -5.11 1.06
N THR A 616 26.12 -4.94 0.61
CA THR A 616 26.82 -3.68 0.85
C THR A 616 26.16 -2.54 0.08
N LYS A 617 26.39 -1.30 0.52
CA LYS A 617 25.88 -0.14 -0.21
C LYS A 617 26.41 -0.06 -1.65
N GLU A 618 27.68 -0.36 -1.87
CA GLU A 618 28.29 -0.35 -3.21
C GLU A 618 27.59 -1.34 -4.15
N GLU A 619 27.39 -2.58 -3.70
CA GLU A 619 26.67 -3.61 -4.46
C GLU A 619 25.23 -3.18 -4.77
N ASN A 620 24.53 -2.62 -3.79
CA ASN A 620 23.16 -2.15 -4.00
C ASN A 620 23.08 -0.92 -4.94
N ASP A 621 24.07 -0.03 -4.88
CA ASP A 621 24.14 1.12 -5.78
C ASP A 621 24.35 0.68 -7.24
N ALA A 622 25.11 -0.40 -7.49
CA ALA A 622 25.26 -1.00 -8.81
C ALA A 622 23.92 -1.53 -9.36
N ILE A 623 23.08 -2.12 -8.49
CA ILE A 623 21.73 -2.58 -8.85
C ILE A 623 20.80 -1.38 -9.09
N LYS A 624 20.85 -0.35 -8.24
CA LYS A 624 20.06 0.89 -8.40
C LYS A 624 20.38 1.62 -9.70
N ALA A 625 21.62 1.53 -10.20
CA ALA A 625 22.05 2.16 -11.44
C ALA A 625 21.28 1.64 -12.67
N LEU A 626 20.73 0.43 -12.60
CA LEU A 626 19.88 -0.15 -13.65
C LEU A 626 18.52 0.56 -13.77
N ILE A 627 18.11 1.32 -12.75
CA ILE A 627 16.80 1.96 -12.69
C ILE A 627 16.83 3.35 -13.33
N THR A 628 16.36 3.42 -14.57
CA THR A 628 16.19 4.65 -15.37
C THR A 628 14.76 5.19 -15.30
N ASN A 629 14.49 6.33 -15.94
CA ASN A 629 13.14 6.92 -15.97
C ASN A 629 12.17 6.16 -16.89
N ASP A 630 12.68 5.36 -17.81
CA ASP A 630 11.87 4.67 -18.82
C ASP A 630 11.34 3.32 -18.35
N ILE A 631 11.93 2.76 -17.28
CA ILE A 631 11.44 1.53 -16.67
C ILE A 631 10.40 1.79 -15.59
N LYS A 632 9.51 0.83 -15.36
CA LYS A 632 8.48 0.88 -14.33
C LYS A 632 8.53 -0.37 -13.46
N ASN A 633 8.06 -0.24 -12.22
CA ASN A 633 7.88 -1.34 -11.28
C ASN A 633 9.11 -2.27 -11.13
N PRO A 634 10.32 -1.73 -10.89
CA PRO A 634 11.51 -2.55 -10.71
C PRO A 634 11.39 -3.42 -9.46
N ARG A 635 11.88 -4.65 -9.56
CA ARG A 635 11.91 -5.64 -8.48
C ARG A 635 13.24 -6.37 -8.45
N LEU A 636 13.70 -6.74 -7.27
CA LEU A 636 14.88 -7.61 -7.18
C LEU A 636 14.54 -8.99 -7.72
N PHE A 637 15.55 -9.57 -8.36
CA PHE A 637 15.48 -10.87 -8.98
C PHE A 637 16.77 -11.63 -8.69
N PHE A 638 16.66 -12.92 -8.35
CA PHE A 638 17.82 -13.75 -8.10
C PHE A 638 17.92 -14.83 -9.17
N ILE A 639 19.00 -14.78 -9.93
CA ILE A 639 19.31 -15.80 -10.92
C ILE A 639 20.10 -16.89 -10.20
N ASP A 640 19.47 -18.05 -9.98
CA ASP A 640 20.18 -19.23 -9.50
C ASP A 640 21.23 -19.65 -10.54
N LEU A 641 22.47 -19.87 -10.09
CA LEU A 641 23.55 -20.29 -10.96
C LEU A 641 23.44 -21.76 -11.39
N PHE A 642 22.55 -22.54 -10.78
CA PHE A 642 22.33 -23.96 -11.11
C PHE A 642 20.84 -24.22 -11.36
N GLU A 643 20.47 -24.36 -12.63
CA GLU A 643 19.07 -24.51 -13.12
C GLU A 643 18.29 -25.69 -12.50
N ASP A 644 18.98 -26.66 -11.89
CA ASP A 644 18.37 -27.85 -11.28
C ASP A 644 17.96 -27.66 -9.80
N GLY A 645 18.22 -26.49 -9.20
CA GLY A 645 18.02 -26.25 -7.77
C GLY A 645 19.00 -27.02 -6.87
N ASN A 646 20.16 -27.41 -7.42
CA ASN A 646 21.21 -28.14 -6.74
C ASN A 646 21.94 -27.24 -5.73
N GLU A 647 22.21 -27.79 -4.54
CA GLU A 647 23.00 -27.13 -3.50
C GLU A 647 24.49 -27.36 -3.77
N LEU A 648 25.30 -26.31 -3.60
CA LEU A 648 26.75 -26.44 -3.56
C LEU A 648 27.17 -26.97 -2.19
N ILE A 649 28.22 -27.80 -2.16
CA ILE A 649 28.81 -28.30 -0.92
C ILE A 649 30.22 -27.74 -0.83
N SER A 650 30.51 -27.01 0.25
CA SER A 650 31.85 -26.47 0.51
C SER A 650 32.82 -27.57 0.97
N PRO A 651 34.15 -27.32 0.97
CA PRO A 651 35.13 -28.25 1.55
C PRO A 651 34.87 -28.61 3.01
N GLU A 652 34.16 -27.75 3.74
CA GLU A 652 33.74 -27.93 5.12
C GLU A 652 32.42 -28.72 5.28
N ASP A 653 31.91 -29.31 4.18
CA ASP A 653 30.63 -30.03 4.11
C ASP A 653 29.40 -29.15 4.43
N ILE A 654 29.50 -27.86 4.12
CA ILE A 654 28.40 -26.91 4.29
C ILE A 654 27.66 -26.77 2.97
N LYS A 655 26.35 -27.03 3.00
CA LYS A 655 25.46 -26.83 1.87
C LYS A 655 25.08 -25.35 1.75
N TYR A 656 25.17 -24.80 0.54
CA TYR A 656 24.81 -23.43 0.27
C TYR A 656 24.31 -23.25 -1.17
N GLN A 657 23.61 -22.14 -1.41
CA GLN A 657 23.20 -21.70 -2.72
C GLN A 657 23.85 -20.37 -3.06
N LYS A 658 24.04 -20.13 -4.37
CA LYS A 658 24.71 -18.95 -4.88
C LYS A 658 23.90 -18.35 -6.03
N TYR A 659 23.58 -17.08 -5.88
CA TYR A 659 22.70 -16.34 -6.77
C TYR A 659 23.42 -15.14 -7.36
N LYS A 660 23.10 -14.77 -8.60
CA LYS A 660 23.34 -13.42 -9.09
C LYS A 660 22.15 -12.53 -8.76
N VAL A 661 22.43 -11.32 -8.29
CA VAL A 661 21.38 -10.33 -8.01
C VAL A 661 21.21 -9.41 -9.21
N ALA A 662 19.96 -9.32 -9.69
CA ALA A 662 19.54 -8.55 -10.85
C ALA A 662 18.24 -7.78 -10.55
N ILE A 663 17.72 -7.06 -11.54
CA ILE A 663 16.35 -6.54 -11.48
C ILE A 663 15.51 -7.10 -12.63
N VAL A 664 14.21 -7.28 -12.38
CA VAL A 664 13.22 -7.35 -13.46
C VAL A 664 12.36 -6.11 -13.38
N ALA A 665 12.12 -5.47 -14.52
CA ALA A 665 11.30 -4.26 -14.61
C ALA A 665 10.42 -4.29 -15.87
N GLU A 666 9.40 -3.44 -15.89
CA GLU A 666 8.56 -3.21 -17.06
C GLU A 666 9.27 -2.20 -17.98
N ASN A 667 9.47 -2.55 -19.25
CA ASN A 667 10.02 -1.64 -20.26
C ASN A 667 8.95 -0.67 -20.80
N THR A 668 9.29 0.16 -21.79
CA THR A 668 8.37 1.16 -22.37
C THR A 668 7.15 0.57 -23.07
N ASN A 669 7.19 -0.72 -23.44
CA ASN A 669 6.09 -1.46 -24.03
C ASN A 669 5.26 -2.24 -22.98
N GLY A 670 5.72 -2.28 -21.73
CA GLY A 670 5.10 -3.04 -20.64
C GLY A 670 5.52 -4.50 -20.57
N GLU A 671 6.56 -4.89 -21.30
CA GLU A 671 7.13 -6.23 -21.21
C GLU A 671 8.06 -6.32 -19.99
N THR A 672 8.08 -7.47 -19.33
CA THR A 672 8.96 -7.74 -18.19
C THR A 672 10.33 -8.20 -18.68
N GLU A 673 11.37 -7.40 -18.38
CA GLU A 673 12.73 -7.62 -18.85
C GLU A 673 13.71 -7.74 -17.67
N LEU A 674 14.60 -8.73 -17.75
CA LEU A 674 15.68 -8.94 -16.81
C LEU A 674 16.88 -8.05 -17.16
N SER A 675 17.45 -7.37 -16.17
CA SER A 675 18.65 -6.54 -16.32
C SER A 675 19.69 -6.89 -15.25
N GLU A 676 20.91 -7.19 -15.67
CA GLU A 676 22.05 -7.49 -14.81
C GLU A 676 22.99 -6.26 -14.67
N PRO A 677 23.59 -6.01 -13.50
CA PRO A 677 24.61 -4.97 -13.33
C PRO A 677 25.91 -5.34 -14.06
N GLU A 678 26.66 -4.33 -14.53
CA GLU A 678 27.96 -4.54 -15.20
C GLU A 678 28.94 -5.34 -14.33
N LYS A 679 28.99 -5.02 -13.04
CA LYS A 679 29.72 -5.79 -12.02
C LYS A 679 28.74 -6.75 -11.37
N THR A 680 28.92 -8.04 -11.62
CA THR A 680 28.06 -9.09 -11.04
C THR A 680 28.09 -9.03 -9.51
N VAL A 681 26.90 -8.97 -8.91
CA VAL A 681 26.70 -9.04 -7.47
C VAL A 681 26.26 -10.45 -7.12
N PHE A 682 26.97 -11.11 -6.21
CA PHE A 682 26.63 -12.46 -5.73
C PHE A 682 26.01 -12.41 -4.34
N ALA A 683 24.92 -13.15 -4.16
CA ALA A 683 24.33 -13.45 -2.85
C ALA A 683 24.40 -14.95 -2.57
N TYR A 684 24.62 -15.30 -1.31
CA TYR A 684 24.69 -16.66 -0.81
C TYR A 684 23.54 -16.90 0.17
N SER A 685 23.09 -18.14 0.29
CA SER A 685 22.16 -18.56 1.35
C SER A 685 22.47 -19.97 1.83
N LEU A 686 22.31 -20.20 3.13
CA LEU A 686 22.46 -21.52 3.76
C LEU A 686 21.11 -22.20 4.04
N ASP A 687 20.03 -21.42 4.07
CA ASP A 687 18.73 -21.82 4.61
C ASP A 687 17.52 -21.35 3.77
N ARG A 688 17.76 -20.69 2.62
CA ARG A 688 16.76 -20.07 1.74
C ARG A 688 15.95 -18.93 2.36
N ASN A 689 16.29 -18.51 3.58
CA ASN A 689 15.61 -17.43 4.29
C ASN A 689 16.54 -16.22 4.43
N TYR A 690 17.80 -16.42 4.82
CA TYR A 690 18.82 -15.38 4.88
C TYR A 690 19.72 -15.45 3.64
N HIS A 691 19.61 -14.45 2.79
CA HIS A 691 20.48 -14.20 1.65
C HIS A 691 21.44 -13.05 1.98
N PHE A 692 22.70 -13.18 1.61
CA PHE A 692 23.72 -12.18 1.94
C PHE A 692 24.85 -12.16 0.91
N SER A 693 25.38 -10.98 0.60
CA SER A 693 26.66 -10.88 -0.09
C SER A 693 27.81 -11.13 0.89
N LYS A 694 28.97 -11.51 0.35
CA LYS A 694 30.19 -11.69 1.15
C LYS A 694 30.55 -10.40 1.92
N GLY A 695 30.50 -9.25 1.25
CA GLY A 695 30.84 -7.97 1.89
C GLY A 695 29.85 -7.55 2.97
N TYR A 696 28.58 -7.98 2.88
CA TYR A 696 27.59 -7.72 3.91
C TYR A 696 27.86 -8.49 5.21
N SER A 697 28.24 -9.76 5.09
CA SER A 697 28.36 -10.67 6.23
C SER A 697 29.74 -10.68 6.89
N GLU A 698 30.77 -10.16 6.24
CA GLU A 698 32.17 -10.20 6.68
C GLU A 698 32.39 -9.71 8.13
N TYR A 699 31.71 -8.62 8.52
CA TYR A 699 31.87 -7.97 9.83
C TYR A 699 30.74 -8.28 10.82
N VAL A 700 29.82 -9.19 10.47
CA VAL A 700 28.73 -9.57 11.36
C VAL A 700 29.29 -10.38 12.53
N LYS A 701 28.92 -9.98 13.75
CA LYS A 701 29.33 -10.65 15.00
C LYS A 701 28.22 -11.56 15.49
N GLU A 702 28.60 -12.67 16.13
CA GLU A 702 27.67 -13.67 16.66
C GLU A 702 26.68 -13.05 17.65
N ASP A 703 25.38 -13.31 17.45
CA ASP A 703 24.32 -12.90 18.38
C ASP A 703 24.09 -14.02 19.40
N LEU A 704 24.58 -13.84 20.63
CA LEU A 704 24.58 -14.86 21.70
C LEU A 704 23.18 -15.13 22.32
N LYS A 705 22.09 -14.87 21.59
CA LYS A 705 20.74 -15.26 22.00
C LYS A 705 20.58 -16.78 21.89
N LYS A 706 20.97 -17.50 22.94
CA LYS A 706 20.84 -18.97 23.03
C LYS A 706 19.38 -19.39 23.03
N GLU A 707 19.08 -20.50 22.34
CA GLU A 707 17.84 -21.27 22.52
C GLU A 707 17.58 -21.46 24.03
N LEU A 708 16.41 -21.03 24.51
CA LEU A 708 15.88 -21.47 25.79
C LEU A 708 15.46 -22.94 25.60
N MET A 709 16.41 -23.86 25.58
CA MET A 709 16.10 -25.27 25.75
C MET A 709 15.52 -25.44 27.15
N LEU A 710 14.23 -25.80 27.21
CA LEU A 710 13.64 -26.39 28.40
C LEU A 710 14.33 -27.74 28.59
N ASP A 711 15.39 -27.75 29.40
CA ASP A 711 15.99 -28.97 29.93
C ASP A 711 14.96 -29.60 30.87
N LEU A 712 14.02 -30.35 30.29
CA LEU A 712 13.24 -31.34 31.02
C LEU A 712 14.18 -32.51 31.27
N ASP A 713 15.00 -32.36 32.31
CA ASP A 713 15.74 -33.47 32.91
C ASP A 713 14.72 -34.44 33.51
N LEU A 714 14.20 -35.34 32.68
CA LEU A 714 13.47 -36.52 33.07
C LEU A 714 14.50 -37.60 33.42
N SER A 715 15.22 -37.40 34.51
CA SER A 715 15.87 -38.49 35.23
C SER A 715 14.93 -39.03 36.32
N VAL A 716 14.78 -40.36 36.29
CA VAL A 716 13.80 -41.24 36.96
C VAL A 716 13.70 -41.08 38.47
#